data_AF-A0A954RWR7-F1
#
_entry.id   AF-A0A954RWR7-F1
#
_cell.length_a   1.000
_cell.length_b   1.000
_cell.length_c   1.000
_cell.angle_alpha   90.00
_cell.angle_beta   90.00
_cell.angle_gamma   90.00
#
_symmetry.space_group_name_H-M   'P 1'
#
loop_
_entity.id
_entity.type
_entity.pdbx_description
1 polymer ?
#
loop_
_entity_poly.entity_id
_entity_poly.type
_entity_poly.pdbx_seq_one_letter_code
_entity_poly.pdbx_strand_id
1 'polypeptide(L)'
;ARGHLPEQGTLEIWFDGDHPGSTHQLAMRVTNGRLSGRWEDVGRPLRYRVLAGDDRLAWRSLAVIEPPQLQEFSLQVTPPPYVPAPPYRVEASGDALVDSTVSVTATFTQSPHGIALVDGIGGRWSLIGSRADQDNKDNKDNKDTVEATVEFRLPEPLRLTELGRRQYRLEVEDQDLTSVTVESRVELEVFADSTPTVSLELPEDGHLATADSLLPLRGVVSDNAGIASIAVEREWDGVVHRASQGSPAMEARSVHRASQGSPAMEARPVHRASQGSPAMEARPAEISNSLLDETETSQFPDLSGRLTRSVPFDLRIPLRRWGVRAGDEFRLRVTAADFRPAVDGESRQGESSWRRVRIVSPEELLQHIGRQQAAVFEKFEQLLDLQRAVEARATEVRAEMEDPVTAKNREALQNVELQQRRIAEELGAGPGGAARGSLVQAIERALQEAALGGQGDEAQRRLGQLKQGIANAAAGPAQIIERQLVGAVRDAVVGSPNAATLAQLDEARHVQRQLTQSLEELLADAQQWTSYQQAAQELGRLVNQQLEIQADTEELNLAQLASDPAAPRGDNLPGLESELGRRFDKLISRLRSLLAELGPTDRQVVSRAVDAADTLRVSSDLRQCALQLERRQWGPAWETQEEVVAELRSLMALLVDQQGSSGDSDRPTSSSDDAGPQLLAKAVQDLLTRQTVLQGNCAMLQDNADPPLSECRSLGARQTQLADELTETAKQWPSDVLRAALLRSQAPMQRAAAALPGRELEPAAEAMRLARQRLEQLLAALASPTARSQPAEQPDDSSPSPSPAARDTARRQALLRLPELRMLATMQESLLSRTKELDRRKRDGTLTEGELQEQAALAEQQQQLAAWLEQMLASGAGELQPGSPGPAQPVPPVPPKQSDSSIDNLLKSLNTP
;
A
#
# COMPACT_ATOMS: atom_id res chain seq x y z
N ALA A 1 -103.90 -24.78 15.14
CA ALA A 1 -103.94 -24.48 13.69
C ALA A 1 -102.82 -25.25 13.00
N ARG A 2 -103.00 -25.68 11.73
CA ARG A 2 -101.90 -26.23 10.93
C ARG A 2 -101.15 -25.05 10.31
N GLY A 3 -100.10 -24.59 10.97
CA GLY A 3 -99.29 -23.46 10.52
C GLY A 3 -98.48 -23.84 9.28
N HIS A 4 -98.98 -23.51 8.10
CA HIS A 4 -98.18 -23.56 6.88
C HIS A 4 -97.24 -22.34 6.88
N LEU A 5 -95.96 -22.58 6.54
CA LEU A 5 -94.99 -21.51 6.38
C LEU A 5 -95.45 -20.60 5.22
N PRO A 6 -95.52 -19.27 5.38
CA PRO A 6 -95.92 -18.39 4.28
C PRO A 6 -94.92 -18.47 3.13
N GLU A 7 -95.41 -18.39 1.89
CA GLU A 7 -94.62 -18.59 0.66
C GLU A 7 -93.48 -17.57 0.49
N GLN A 8 -93.59 -16.43 1.18
CA GLN A 8 -92.62 -15.34 1.19
C GLN A 8 -92.41 -14.84 2.62
N GLY A 9 -91.21 -14.36 2.89
CA GLY A 9 -90.87 -13.64 4.12
C GLY A 9 -89.90 -12.51 3.81
N THR A 10 -89.68 -11.62 4.78
CA THR A 10 -88.75 -10.50 4.66
C THR A 10 -87.75 -10.56 5.80
N LEU A 11 -86.47 -10.63 5.46
CA LEU A 11 -85.37 -10.43 6.40
C LEU A 11 -85.19 -8.92 6.56
N GLU A 12 -85.51 -8.39 7.74
CA GLU A 12 -85.14 -7.03 8.11
C GLU A 12 -83.76 -7.04 8.76
N ILE A 13 -82.89 -6.13 8.31
CA ILE A 13 -81.52 -5.93 8.76
C ILE A 13 -81.41 -4.48 9.27
N TRP A 14 -80.74 -4.28 10.39
CA TRP A 14 -80.44 -2.97 10.97
C TRP A 14 -78.98 -2.97 11.43
N PHE A 15 -78.11 -2.17 10.82
CA PHE A 15 -76.71 -2.10 11.26
C PHE A 15 -76.60 -1.35 12.58
N ASP A 16 -75.70 -1.79 13.47
CA ASP A 16 -75.43 -1.06 14.71
C ASP A 16 -74.79 0.30 14.35
N GLY A 17 -75.43 1.39 14.79
CA GLY A 17 -75.05 2.78 14.47
C GLY A 17 -75.99 3.49 13.48
N ASP A 18 -76.79 2.76 12.70
CA ASP A 18 -77.80 3.35 11.81
C ASP A 18 -78.97 3.95 12.61
N HIS A 19 -79.64 4.99 12.07
CA HIS A 19 -80.72 5.70 12.75
C HIS A 19 -81.88 4.76 13.18
N PRO A 20 -82.54 5.02 14.33
CA PRO A 20 -83.67 4.21 14.79
C PRO A 20 -84.81 4.20 13.77
N GLY A 21 -84.95 3.09 13.03
CA GLY A 21 -85.99 2.90 12.01
C GLY A 21 -85.48 2.69 10.58
N SER A 22 -84.21 2.93 10.27
CA SER A 22 -83.63 2.54 8.98
C SER A 22 -83.33 1.04 8.97
N THR A 23 -84.28 0.26 8.45
CA THR A 23 -84.12 -1.18 8.23
C THR A 23 -83.97 -1.47 6.75
N HIS A 24 -82.97 -2.26 6.39
CA HIS A 24 -82.82 -2.85 5.06
C HIS A 24 -83.68 -4.11 4.99
N GLN A 25 -84.40 -4.29 3.89
CA GLN A 25 -85.31 -5.42 3.70
C GLN A 25 -84.84 -6.30 2.54
N LEU A 26 -84.59 -7.59 2.82
CA LEU A 26 -84.28 -8.60 1.82
C LEU A 26 -85.43 -9.60 1.72
N ALA A 27 -85.96 -9.81 0.51
CA ALA A 27 -86.99 -10.81 0.26
C ALA A 27 -86.42 -12.23 0.40
N MET A 28 -87.03 -13.03 1.28
CA MET A 28 -86.76 -14.44 1.49
C MET A 28 -87.77 -15.30 0.75
N ARG A 29 -87.33 -16.43 0.20
CA ARG A 29 -88.17 -17.40 -0.50
C ARG A 29 -88.16 -18.75 0.24
N VAL A 30 -89.30 -19.45 0.22
CA VAL A 30 -89.38 -20.80 0.77
C VAL A 30 -88.68 -21.78 -0.16
N THR A 31 -87.58 -22.35 0.30
CA THR A 31 -86.82 -23.40 -0.39
C THR A 31 -86.82 -24.63 0.52
N ASN A 32 -87.28 -25.78 0.00
CA ASN A 32 -87.33 -27.05 0.76
C ASN A 32 -88.02 -26.95 2.14
N GLY A 33 -89.11 -26.18 2.23
CA GLY A 33 -89.87 -25.98 3.46
C GLY A 33 -89.21 -25.05 4.49
N ARG A 34 -88.18 -24.30 4.12
CA ARG A 34 -87.52 -23.28 4.96
C ARG A 34 -87.48 -21.93 4.24
N LEU A 35 -87.74 -20.84 4.96
CA LEU A 35 -87.47 -19.50 4.42
C LEU A 35 -85.96 -19.30 4.32
N SER A 36 -85.50 -18.91 3.14
CA SER A 36 -84.09 -18.73 2.80
C SER A 36 -83.87 -17.40 2.09
N GLY A 37 -82.81 -16.71 2.47
CA GLY A 37 -82.30 -15.49 1.86
C GLY A 37 -80.79 -15.45 2.06
N ARG A 38 -80.06 -14.96 1.05
CA ARG A 38 -78.60 -14.81 1.07
C ARG A 38 -78.29 -13.33 0.95
N TRP A 39 -77.48 -12.83 1.88
CA TRP A 39 -76.89 -11.50 1.83
C TRP A 39 -75.38 -11.69 1.72
N GLU A 40 -74.72 -10.87 0.91
CA GLU A 40 -73.27 -10.93 0.65
C GLU A 40 -72.62 -9.65 1.21
N ASP A 41 -71.31 -9.69 1.48
CA ASP A 41 -70.52 -8.55 1.97
C ASP A 41 -71.03 -7.92 3.28
N VAL A 42 -71.26 -8.76 4.29
CA VAL A 42 -71.63 -8.34 5.65
C VAL A 42 -70.41 -7.78 6.40
N GLY A 43 -70.02 -6.54 6.08
CA GLY A 43 -68.82 -5.89 6.64
C GLY A 43 -69.01 -5.07 7.92
N ARG A 44 -70.20 -5.05 8.54
CA ARG A 44 -70.48 -4.30 9.79
C ARG A 44 -71.44 -5.07 10.70
N PRO A 45 -71.29 -5.00 12.04
CA PRO A 45 -72.23 -5.60 12.98
C PRO A 45 -73.67 -5.17 12.70
N LEU A 46 -74.59 -6.12 12.75
CA LEU A 46 -75.99 -5.89 12.44
C LEU A 46 -76.91 -6.67 13.35
N ARG A 47 -78.15 -6.24 13.43
CA ARG A 47 -79.27 -6.98 13.98
C ARG A 47 -80.17 -7.39 12.84
N TYR A 48 -80.67 -8.61 12.88
CA TYR A 48 -81.62 -9.11 11.90
C TYR A 48 -82.84 -9.74 12.54
N ARG A 49 -83.99 -9.67 11.87
CA ARG A 49 -85.20 -10.43 12.20
C ARG A 49 -85.92 -10.85 10.92
N VAL A 50 -86.71 -11.91 11.02
CA VAL A 50 -87.58 -12.34 9.92
C VAL A 50 -89.02 -11.94 10.22
N LEU A 51 -89.66 -11.31 9.24
CA LEU A 51 -91.10 -11.09 9.15
C LEU A 51 -91.68 -12.16 8.20
N ALA A 52 -92.71 -12.88 8.62
CA ALA A 52 -93.30 -13.96 7.82
C ALA A 52 -94.80 -14.07 8.11
N GLY A 53 -95.63 -13.63 7.17
CA GLY A 53 -97.07 -13.47 7.41
C GLY A 53 -97.31 -12.42 8.51
N ASP A 54 -98.16 -12.76 9.48
CA ASP A 54 -98.45 -11.90 10.63
C ASP A 54 -97.38 -12.01 11.74
N ASP A 55 -96.53 -13.04 11.71
CA ASP A 55 -95.52 -13.30 12.74
C ASP A 55 -94.25 -12.45 12.52
N ARG A 56 -93.68 -12.00 13.64
CA ARG A 56 -92.44 -11.22 13.69
C ARG A 56 -91.47 -11.81 14.71
N LEU A 57 -90.31 -12.26 14.25
CA LEU A 57 -89.28 -12.73 15.17
C LEU A 57 -88.63 -11.57 15.93
N ALA A 58 -88.12 -11.87 17.13
CA ALA A 58 -87.26 -10.93 17.86
C ALA A 58 -85.95 -10.67 17.08
N TRP A 59 -85.41 -9.46 17.23
CA TRP A 59 -84.10 -9.10 16.70
C TRP A 59 -83.01 -10.01 17.28
N ARG A 60 -82.16 -10.53 16.40
CA ARG A 60 -80.92 -11.26 16.73
C ARG A 60 -79.74 -10.41 16.31
N SER A 61 -78.76 -10.23 17.20
CA SER A 61 -77.50 -9.58 16.84
C SER A 61 -76.57 -10.58 16.15
N LEU A 62 -75.96 -10.12 15.06
CA LEU A 62 -74.85 -10.74 14.34
C LEU A 62 -73.66 -9.79 14.51
N ALA A 63 -72.72 -10.17 15.36
CA ALA A 63 -71.42 -9.50 15.41
C ALA A 63 -70.65 -9.87 14.14
N VAL A 64 -70.12 -8.87 13.45
CA VAL A 64 -69.05 -9.09 12.47
C VAL A 64 -67.75 -8.99 13.24
N ILE A 65 -67.08 -10.13 13.38
CA ILE A 65 -65.72 -10.20 13.90
C ILE A 65 -64.82 -10.07 12.68
N GLU A 66 -63.94 -9.07 12.64
CA GLU A 66 -62.93 -9.00 11.60
C GLU A 66 -61.96 -10.18 11.74
N PRO A 67 -61.63 -10.91 10.66
CA PRO A 67 -60.71 -12.03 10.74
C PRO A 67 -59.33 -11.55 11.19
N PRO A 68 -58.54 -12.40 11.88
CA PRO A 68 -57.21 -12.04 12.36
C PRO A 68 -56.28 -11.69 11.17
N GLN A 69 -55.91 -10.42 11.05
CA GLN A 69 -55.02 -9.95 9.98
C GLN A 69 -53.57 -10.05 10.46
N LEU A 70 -52.71 -10.62 9.61
CA LEU A 70 -51.26 -10.67 9.85
C LEU A 70 -50.67 -9.26 9.73
N GLN A 71 -50.03 -8.77 10.79
CA GLN A 71 -49.31 -7.49 10.82
C GLN A 71 -47.84 -7.67 10.41
N GLU A 72 -47.15 -8.64 11.01
CA GLU A 72 -45.74 -8.95 10.74
C GLU A 72 -45.55 -10.47 10.71
N PHE A 73 -44.78 -10.97 9.74
CA PHE A 73 -44.26 -12.35 9.71
C PHE A 73 -42.78 -12.27 9.40
N SER A 74 -41.96 -12.85 10.28
CA SER A 74 -40.53 -13.00 10.02
C SER A 74 -40.01 -14.33 10.56
N LEU A 75 -39.02 -14.86 9.84
CA LEU A 75 -38.20 -15.97 10.32
C LEU A 75 -36.95 -15.38 10.96
N GLN A 76 -36.57 -15.84 12.15
CA GLN A 76 -35.27 -15.57 12.73
C GLN A 76 -34.43 -16.84 12.60
N VAL A 77 -33.36 -16.74 11.80
CA VAL A 77 -32.43 -17.85 11.57
C VAL A 77 -31.27 -17.68 12.54
N THR A 78 -31.06 -18.70 13.37
CA THR A 78 -29.87 -18.87 14.21
C THR A 78 -28.92 -19.84 13.51
N PRO A 79 -27.72 -19.41 13.11
CA PRO A 79 -26.71 -20.28 12.50
C PRO A 79 -26.36 -21.50 13.36
N PRO A 80 -25.70 -22.53 12.79
CA PRO A 80 -25.19 -23.66 13.55
C PRO A 80 -24.20 -23.19 14.63
N PRO A 81 -24.10 -23.85 15.80
CA PRO A 81 -23.27 -23.37 16.93
C PRO A 81 -21.77 -23.21 16.65
N TYR A 82 -21.25 -23.79 15.57
CA TYR A 82 -19.87 -23.60 15.15
C TYR A 82 -19.65 -22.27 14.41
N VAL A 83 -20.68 -21.68 13.79
CA VAL A 83 -20.58 -20.40 13.08
C VAL A 83 -20.74 -19.25 14.10
N PRO A 84 -19.73 -18.37 14.28
CA PRO A 84 -19.78 -17.29 15.27
C PRO A 84 -20.57 -16.08 14.75
N ALA A 85 -21.76 -16.30 14.23
CA ALA A 85 -22.65 -15.27 13.72
C ALA A 85 -23.93 -15.15 14.58
N PRO A 86 -24.39 -13.93 14.88
CA PRO A 86 -25.61 -13.73 15.64
C PRO A 86 -26.84 -14.17 14.82
N PRO A 87 -27.97 -14.52 15.48
CA PRO A 87 -29.23 -14.75 14.80
C PRO A 87 -29.66 -13.53 13.98
N TYR A 88 -30.14 -13.75 12.76
CA TYR A 88 -30.60 -12.70 11.83
C TYR A 88 -32.04 -12.95 11.39
N ARG A 89 -32.71 -11.89 10.94
CA ARG A 89 -34.10 -11.93 10.50
C ARG A 89 -34.20 -12.05 8.97
N VAL A 90 -35.18 -12.81 8.50
CA VAL A 90 -35.55 -13.00 7.10
C VAL A 90 -37.04 -12.69 6.94
N GLU A 91 -37.35 -11.70 6.10
CA GLU A 91 -38.72 -11.16 5.92
C GLU A 91 -39.36 -11.53 4.59
N ALA A 92 -38.56 -11.93 3.58
CA ALA A 92 -39.06 -12.32 2.25
C ALA A 92 -38.21 -13.43 1.63
N SER A 93 -36.89 -13.25 1.57
CA SER A 93 -35.94 -14.26 1.07
C SER A 93 -34.63 -14.20 1.86
N GLY A 94 -34.04 -15.34 2.18
CA GLY A 94 -32.73 -15.41 2.82
C GLY A 94 -32.02 -16.74 2.62
N ASP A 95 -30.74 -16.77 2.99
CA ASP A 95 -29.86 -17.92 2.85
C ASP A 95 -29.58 -18.49 4.24
N ALA A 96 -29.58 -19.82 4.40
CA ALA A 96 -29.25 -20.49 5.65
C ALA A 96 -28.34 -21.70 5.42
N LEU A 97 -27.55 -22.07 6.43
CA LEU A 97 -26.76 -23.30 6.41
C LEU A 97 -27.60 -24.49 6.90
N VAL A 98 -27.30 -25.69 6.42
CA VAL A 98 -27.72 -26.93 7.09
C VAL A 98 -27.32 -26.87 8.57
N ASP A 99 -28.20 -27.38 9.43
CA ASP A 99 -28.17 -27.32 10.89
C ASP A 99 -28.44 -25.94 11.53
N SER A 100 -28.73 -24.90 10.75
CA SER A 100 -29.32 -23.67 11.30
C SER A 100 -30.67 -23.97 11.94
N THR A 101 -31.03 -23.21 12.98
CA THR A 101 -32.33 -23.33 13.64
C THR A 101 -33.18 -22.08 13.38
N VAL A 102 -34.46 -22.27 13.05
CA VAL A 102 -35.39 -21.20 12.69
C VAL A 102 -36.43 -21.03 13.79
N SER A 103 -36.44 -19.86 14.42
CA SER A 103 -37.59 -19.36 15.17
C SER A 103 -38.51 -18.57 14.24
N VAL A 104 -39.80 -18.61 14.54
CA VAL A 104 -40.82 -17.82 13.82
C VAL A 104 -41.40 -16.82 14.79
N THR A 105 -41.55 -15.58 14.35
CA THR A 105 -42.37 -14.57 15.02
C THR A 105 -43.44 -14.10 14.03
N ALA A 106 -44.70 -14.21 14.46
CA ALA A 106 -45.84 -13.68 13.74
C ALA A 106 -46.74 -12.87 14.68
N THR A 107 -47.21 -11.72 14.22
CA THR A 107 -48.10 -10.80 14.96
C THR A 107 -49.40 -10.59 14.20
N PHE A 108 -50.52 -10.51 14.92
CA PHE A 108 -51.86 -10.39 14.35
C PHE A 108 -52.67 -9.30 15.07
N THR A 109 -53.62 -8.69 14.34
CA THR A 109 -54.58 -7.70 14.89
C THR A 109 -55.49 -8.28 15.98
N GLN A 110 -55.76 -9.59 15.90
CA GLN A 110 -56.56 -10.34 16.87
C GLN A 110 -55.95 -11.74 17.05
N SER A 111 -56.24 -12.41 18.18
CA SER A 111 -55.77 -13.78 18.43
C SER A 111 -56.54 -14.79 17.57
N PRO A 112 -55.91 -15.47 16.58
CA PRO A 112 -56.54 -16.62 15.91
C PRO A 112 -56.76 -17.79 16.86
N HIS A 113 -57.60 -18.75 16.45
CA HIS A 113 -57.85 -19.99 17.21
C HIS A 113 -56.67 -20.95 17.07
N GLY A 114 -56.04 -21.01 15.90
CA GLY A 114 -54.83 -21.80 15.66
C GLY A 114 -53.93 -21.17 14.60
N ILE A 115 -52.63 -21.43 14.69
CA ILE A 115 -51.67 -21.09 13.62
C ILE A 115 -50.75 -22.27 13.40
N ALA A 116 -50.50 -22.60 12.14
CA ALA A 116 -49.43 -23.50 11.75
C ALA A 116 -48.50 -22.85 10.72
N LEU A 117 -47.19 -23.04 10.91
CA LEU A 117 -46.19 -22.86 9.88
C LEU A 117 -46.27 -24.05 8.93
N VAL A 118 -46.29 -23.80 7.63
CA VAL A 118 -46.25 -24.85 6.59
C VAL A 118 -45.10 -24.58 5.63
N ASP A 119 -44.29 -25.60 5.38
CA ASP A 119 -43.24 -25.61 4.34
C ASP A 119 -43.80 -26.19 3.03
N GLY A 120 -43.28 -25.73 1.89
CA GLY A 120 -43.71 -26.10 0.54
C GLY A 120 -43.60 -27.60 0.21
N ILE A 121 -42.83 -28.37 0.99
CA ILE A 121 -42.76 -29.84 0.90
C ILE A 121 -43.80 -30.59 1.77
N GLY A 122 -44.67 -29.88 2.49
CA GLY A 122 -45.75 -30.45 3.30
C GLY A 122 -45.43 -30.66 4.79
N GLY A 123 -44.31 -30.14 5.30
CA GLY A 123 -44.08 -30.04 6.74
C GLY A 123 -45.04 -29.04 7.38
N ARG A 124 -45.61 -29.36 8.56
CA ARG A 124 -46.57 -28.51 9.28
C ARG A 124 -46.26 -28.50 10.78
N TRP A 125 -46.10 -27.31 11.37
CA TRP A 125 -45.77 -27.11 12.79
C TRP A 125 -46.72 -26.10 13.42
N SER A 126 -47.39 -26.46 14.52
CA SER A 126 -48.26 -25.53 15.26
C SER A 126 -47.44 -24.52 16.05
N LEU A 127 -47.80 -23.23 15.98
CA LEU A 127 -47.23 -22.18 16.81
C LEU A 127 -48.01 -22.06 18.12
N ILE A 128 -47.32 -21.71 19.20
CA ILE A 128 -47.92 -21.38 20.49
C ILE A 128 -47.98 -19.86 20.61
N GLY A 129 -49.18 -19.33 20.86
CA GLY A 129 -49.38 -17.91 21.14
C GLY A 129 -48.99 -17.58 22.57
N SER A 130 -47.95 -16.77 22.73
CA SER A 130 -47.74 -16.04 23.98
C SER A 130 -48.52 -14.74 23.89
N ARG A 131 -49.61 -14.63 24.66
CA ARG A 131 -50.21 -13.32 24.91
C ARG A 131 -49.15 -12.49 25.62
N ALA A 132 -48.72 -11.40 25.00
CA ALA A 132 -47.93 -10.38 25.67
C ALA A 132 -48.85 -9.66 26.66
N ASP A 133 -49.09 -10.30 27.81
CA ASP A 133 -49.65 -9.64 29.00
C ASP A 133 -48.60 -8.63 29.47
N GLN A 134 -48.57 -7.49 28.79
CA GLN A 134 -47.81 -6.32 29.15
C GLN A 134 -48.17 -5.99 30.60
N ASP A 135 -47.18 -5.77 31.46
CA ASP A 135 -47.31 -5.61 32.92
C ASP A 135 -48.01 -4.30 33.35
N ASN A 136 -48.86 -3.76 32.47
CA ASN A 136 -49.55 -2.48 32.51
C ASN A 136 -50.76 -2.51 33.46
N LYS A 137 -50.57 -3.02 34.68
CA LYS A 137 -51.60 -3.10 35.74
C LYS A 137 -52.08 -1.73 36.24
N ASP A 138 -51.33 -0.67 35.95
CA ASP A 138 -51.55 0.67 36.51
C ASP A 138 -52.40 1.59 35.62
N ASN A 139 -52.64 1.25 34.34
CA ASN A 139 -53.40 2.13 33.43
C ASN A 139 -54.88 1.72 33.31
N LYS A 140 -55.65 1.93 34.38
CA LYS A 140 -57.02 1.39 34.53
C LYS A 140 -58.14 2.21 33.88
N ASP A 141 -57.86 3.46 33.49
CA ASP A 141 -58.88 4.44 33.09
C ASP A 141 -58.94 4.72 31.58
N ASN A 142 -57.98 4.26 30.78
CA ASN A 142 -58.05 4.42 29.33
C ASN A 142 -58.78 3.25 28.66
N LYS A 143 -60.04 3.47 28.29
CA LYS A 143 -60.96 2.44 27.79
C LYS A 143 -60.96 2.28 26.27
N ASP A 144 -60.13 3.06 25.58
CA ASP A 144 -59.98 3.01 24.13
C ASP A 144 -59.19 1.76 23.71
N THR A 145 -59.62 1.18 22.60
CA THR A 145 -59.17 -0.09 22.02
C THR A 145 -57.65 -0.26 22.01
N VAL A 146 -57.11 -0.99 22.98
CA VAL A 146 -55.76 -1.55 22.91
C VAL A 146 -55.80 -2.73 21.93
N GLU A 147 -55.22 -2.54 20.75
CA GLU A 147 -54.92 -3.64 19.83
C GLU A 147 -53.99 -4.63 20.55
N ALA A 148 -54.53 -5.80 20.90
CA ALA A 148 -53.80 -6.81 21.64
C ALA A 148 -52.95 -7.64 20.68
N THR A 149 -51.79 -7.11 20.29
CA THR A 149 -50.80 -7.85 19.48
C THR A 149 -50.40 -9.13 20.20
N VAL A 150 -50.77 -10.28 19.63
CA VAL A 150 -50.36 -11.60 20.14
C VAL A 150 -49.15 -12.08 19.35
N GLU A 151 -48.07 -12.42 20.05
CA GLU A 151 -46.86 -12.96 19.44
C GLU A 151 -46.92 -14.49 19.45
N PHE A 152 -46.78 -15.10 18.27
CA PHE A 152 -46.76 -16.55 18.10
C PHE A 152 -45.34 -17.03 17.81
N ARG A 153 -44.90 -18.07 18.53
CA ARG A 153 -43.58 -18.70 18.39
C ARG A 153 -43.70 -20.22 18.25
N LEU A 154 -42.70 -20.85 17.63
CA LEU A 154 -42.57 -22.32 17.65
C LEU A 154 -42.19 -22.79 19.06
N PRO A 155 -42.69 -23.96 19.53
CA PRO A 155 -42.33 -24.52 20.83
C PRO A 155 -40.85 -24.93 20.92
N GLU A 156 -40.31 -25.43 19.80
CA GLU A 156 -38.89 -25.73 19.61
C GLU A 156 -38.47 -25.16 18.23
N PRO A 157 -37.26 -24.60 18.10
CA PRO A 157 -36.85 -23.96 16.85
C PRO A 157 -36.57 -25.02 15.76
N LEU A 158 -37.02 -24.76 14.54
CA LEU A 158 -36.97 -25.72 13.43
C LEU A 158 -35.53 -25.86 12.92
N ARG A 159 -34.91 -27.04 13.08
CA ARG A 159 -33.59 -27.34 12.51
C ARG A 159 -33.69 -27.66 11.02
N LEU A 160 -32.91 -26.96 10.20
CA LEU A 160 -32.85 -27.15 8.75
C LEU A 160 -31.93 -28.32 8.39
N THR A 161 -32.49 -29.45 7.95
CA THR A 161 -31.72 -30.67 7.65
C THR A 161 -31.60 -30.98 6.15
N GLU A 162 -32.48 -30.42 5.32
CA GLU A 162 -32.55 -30.71 3.89
C GLU A 162 -32.11 -29.49 3.06
N LEU A 163 -31.36 -29.75 1.98
CA LEU A 163 -30.86 -28.73 1.07
C LEU A 163 -31.96 -28.14 0.16
N GLY A 164 -31.66 -26.98 -0.42
CA GLY A 164 -32.44 -26.31 -1.45
C GLY A 164 -33.42 -25.25 -0.91
N ARG A 165 -34.18 -24.65 -1.82
CA ARG A 165 -35.13 -23.57 -1.54
C ARG A 165 -36.39 -24.10 -0.84
N ARG A 166 -36.61 -23.66 0.39
CA ARG A 166 -37.82 -23.86 1.20
C ARG A 166 -38.76 -22.69 1.04
N GLN A 167 -40.06 -22.93 1.17
CA GLN A 167 -41.08 -21.87 1.12
C GLN A 167 -41.99 -21.99 2.34
N TYR A 168 -41.81 -21.11 3.31
CA TYR A 168 -42.59 -21.06 4.54
C TYR A 168 -43.78 -20.12 4.39
N ARG A 169 -44.97 -20.59 4.77
CA ARG A 169 -46.22 -19.82 4.83
C ARG A 169 -46.94 -20.07 6.14
N LEU A 170 -47.86 -19.18 6.51
CA LEU A 170 -48.74 -19.36 7.67
C LEU A 170 -50.14 -19.83 7.23
N GLU A 171 -50.61 -20.91 7.84
CA GLU A 171 -52.02 -21.33 7.83
C GLU A 171 -52.64 -20.92 9.17
N VAL A 172 -53.73 -20.14 9.11
CA VAL A 172 -54.41 -19.58 10.28
C VAL A 172 -55.80 -20.18 10.36
N GLU A 173 -56.15 -20.75 11.51
CA GLU A 173 -57.48 -21.31 11.79
C GLU A 173 -58.29 -20.29 12.60
N ASP A 174 -59.42 -19.86 12.02
CA ASP A 174 -60.36 -18.93 12.64
C ASP A 174 -61.31 -19.65 13.62
N GLN A 175 -62.10 -18.91 14.39
CA GLN A 175 -63.01 -19.42 15.43
C GLN A 175 -64.06 -20.42 14.88
N ASP A 176 -64.44 -20.27 13.60
CA ASP A 176 -65.32 -21.19 12.88
C ASP A 176 -64.60 -22.44 12.32
N LEU A 177 -63.39 -22.76 12.78
CA LEU A 177 -62.52 -23.86 12.33
C LEU A 177 -62.24 -23.86 10.82
N THR A 178 -62.33 -22.69 10.20
CA THR A 178 -62.03 -22.51 8.77
C THR A 178 -60.59 -22.07 8.62
N SER A 179 -59.77 -22.83 7.90
CA SER A 179 -58.37 -22.50 7.67
C SER A 179 -58.21 -21.51 6.51
N VAL A 180 -57.63 -20.35 6.82
CA VAL A 180 -57.25 -19.32 5.85
C VAL A 180 -55.73 -19.35 5.70
N THR A 181 -55.25 -19.59 4.48
CA THR A 181 -53.81 -19.44 4.18
C THR A 181 -53.52 -17.95 4.03
N VAL A 182 -52.58 -17.41 4.81
CA VAL A 182 -52.14 -16.02 4.65
C VAL A 182 -51.19 -15.95 3.46
N GLU A 183 -51.31 -14.93 2.61
CA GLU A 183 -50.52 -14.82 1.37
C GLU A 183 -49.03 -14.55 1.59
N SER A 184 -48.60 -14.24 2.82
CA SER A 184 -47.20 -14.01 3.15
C SER A 184 -46.38 -15.30 3.05
N ARG A 185 -45.29 -15.23 2.29
CA ARG A 185 -44.35 -16.33 2.05
C ARG A 185 -42.94 -15.84 2.31
N VAL A 186 -42.19 -16.59 3.13
CA VAL A 186 -40.76 -16.38 3.31
C VAL A 186 -40.03 -17.55 2.67
N GLU A 187 -39.13 -17.25 1.75
CA GLU A 187 -38.28 -18.22 1.09
C GLU A 187 -36.94 -18.32 1.80
N LEU A 188 -36.45 -19.55 1.98
CA LEU A 188 -35.16 -19.79 2.62
C LEU A 188 -34.36 -20.79 1.79
N GLU A 189 -33.23 -20.37 1.23
CA GLU A 189 -32.35 -21.27 0.49
C GLU A 189 -31.33 -21.90 1.43
N VAL A 190 -31.42 -23.23 1.57
CA VAL A 190 -30.61 -24.00 2.51
C VAL A 190 -29.41 -24.60 1.79
N PHE A 191 -28.21 -24.14 2.14
CA PHE A 191 -26.94 -24.54 1.55
C PHE A 191 -26.15 -25.47 2.46
N ALA A 192 -25.37 -26.37 1.86
CA ALA A 192 -24.37 -27.14 2.57
C ALA A 192 -23.17 -26.24 2.88
N ASP A 193 -22.69 -26.30 4.11
CA ASP A 193 -21.36 -25.82 4.50
C ASP A 193 -20.28 -26.37 3.55
N SER A 194 -19.58 -25.46 2.87
CA SER A 194 -18.53 -25.77 1.88
C SER A 194 -17.14 -25.74 2.51
N THR A 195 -16.18 -26.42 1.90
CA THR A 195 -14.76 -26.12 2.19
C THR A 195 -14.41 -24.72 1.67
N PRO A 196 -13.63 -23.91 2.41
CA PRO A 196 -13.13 -22.65 1.90
C PRO A 196 -12.43 -22.77 0.55
N THR A 197 -12.45 -21.69 -0.23
CA THR A 197 -11.71 -21.58 -1.49
C THR A 197 -10.70 -20.45 -1.39
N VAL A 198 -9.43 -20.74 -1.69
CA VAL A 198 -8.32 -19.78 -1.60
C VAL A 198 -7.79 -19.48 -3.00
N SER A 199 -7.93 -18.23 -3.44
CA SER A 199 -7.35 -17.73 -4.68
C SER A 199 -6.15 -16.83 -4.36
N LEU A 200 -4.95 -17.24 -4.76
CA LEU A 200 -3.71 -16.51 -4.52
C LEU A 200 -3.30 -15.72 -5.77
N GLU A 201 -3.44 -14.39 -5.72
CA GLU A 201 -3.08 -13.43 -6.76
C GLU A 201 -1.55 -13.22 -6.82
N LEU A 202 -0.91 -13.03 -5.66
CA LEU A 202 0.53 -12.85 -5.54
C LEU A 202 1.10 -13.73 -4.41
N PRO A 203 2.32 -14.28 -4.59
CA PRO A 203 3.16 -14.17 -5.78
C PRO A 203 2.64 -15.01 -6.96
N GLU A 204 3.03 -14.63 -8.19
CA GLU A 204 2.91 -15.51 -9.36
C GLU A 204 3.84 -16.74 -9.21
N ASP A 205 3.66 -17.79 -10.01
CA ASP A 205 4.59 -18.94 -9.96
C ASP A 205 5.92 -18.61 -10.64
N GLY A 206 7.04 -18.90 -9.98
CA GLY A 206 8.39 -18.54 -10.45
C GLY A 206 8.82 -17.12 -10.05
N HIS A 207 8.23 -16.56 -8.99
CA HIS A 207 8.50 -15.22 -8.49
C HIS A 207 9.94 -15.06 -8.00
N LEU A 208 10.55 -13.91 -8.28
CA LEU A 208 11.91 -13.58 -7.84
C LEU A 208 11.85 -12.60 -6.67
N ALA A 209 12.59 -12.90 -5.60
CA ALA A 209 12.69 -12.06 -4.42
C ALA A 209 14.13 -12.01 -3.89
N THR A 210 14.52 -10.97 -3.16
CA THR A 210 15.83 -10.92 -2.47
C THR A 210 15.67 -11.33 -1.01
N ALA A 211 16.75 -11.76 -0.36
CA ALA A 211 16.70 -12.19 1.04
C ALA A 211 16.19 -11.12 2.02
N ASP A 212 16.42 -9.84 1.73
CA ASP A 212 15.95 -8.70 2.54
C ASP A 212 14.56 -8.16 2.12
N SER A 213 13.95 -8.71 1.06
CA SER A 213 12.67 -8.19 0.54
C SER A 213 11.45 -8.59 1.40
N LEU A 214 10.37 -7.84 1.20
CA LEU A 214 9.04 -8.13 1.73
C LEU A 214 8.23 -8.90 0.67
N LEU A 215 8.04 -10.20 0.85
CA LEU A 215 7.23 -11.02 -0.05
C LEU A 215 5.74 -10.67 0.11
N PRO A 216 5.04 -10.20 -0.94
CA PRO A 216 3.61 -9.97 -0.89
C PRO A 216 2.88 -11.30 -0.98
N LEU A 217 1.92 -11.51 -0.08
CA LEU A 217 0.92 -12.55 -0.21
C LEU A 217 -0.42 -11.86 -0.33
N ARG A 218 -0.97 -11.87 -1.53
CA ARG A 218 -2.24 -11.21 -1.84
C ARG A 218 -3.18 -12.20 -2.47
N GLY A 219 -4.41 -12.22 -2.01
CA GLY A 219 -5.42 -13.12 -2.51
C GLY A 219 -6.78 -12.89 -1.90
N VAL A 220 -7.69 -13.81 -2.21
CA VAL A 220 -9.06 -13.80 -1.74
C VAL A 220 -9.37 -15.18 -1.19
N VAL A 221 -9.83 -15.24 0.06
CA VAL A 221 -10.42 -16.45 0.65
C VAL A 221 -11.93 -16.30 0.63
N SER A 222 -12.64 -17.30 0.11
CA SER A 222 -14.09 -17.29 0.00
C SER A 222 -14.72 -18.55 0.60
N ASP A 223 -15.74 -18.35 1.42
CA ASP A 223 -16.53 -19.44 2.01
C ASP A 223 -17.96 -18.99 2.37
N ASN A 224 -18.88 -19.96 2.57
CA ASN A 224 -20.27 -19.71 2.93
C ASN A 224 -20.59 -19.80 4.43
N ALA A 225 -19.75 -20.44 5.26
CA ALA A 225 -19.87 -20.49 6.72
C ALA A 225 -18.96 -19.49 7.44
N GLY A 226 -17.88 -19.06 6.80
CA GLY A 226 -16.97 -18.01 7.25
C GLY A 226 -15.59 -18.53 7.62
N ILE A 227 -14.59 -17.67 7.49
CA ILE A 227 -13.18 -18.02 7.65
C ILE A 227 -12.74 -17.86 9.11
N ALA A 228 -12.30 -18.96 9.72
CA ALA A 228 -11.78 -18.99 11.09
C ALA A 228 -10.30 -18.63 11.15
N SER A 229 -9.52 -19.17 10.21
CA SER A 229 -8.10 -18.87 10.10
C SER A 229 -7.63 -18.93 8.66
N ILE A 230 -6.54 -18.23 8.42
CA ILE A 230 -5.73 -18.33 7.21
C ILE A 230 -4.32 -18.70 7.72
N ALA A 231 -3.58 -19.49 6.95
CA ALA A 231 -2.21 -19.90 7.24
C ALA A 231 -1.39 -19.86 5.95
N VAL A 232 -0.06 -19.73 6.10
CA VAL A 232 0.89 -19.79 4.99
C VAL A 232 1.76 -21.01 5.20
N GLU A 233 1.66 -21.97 4.29
CA GLU A 233 2.50 -23.15 4.28
C GLU A 233 3.64 -22.96 3.30
N ARG A 234 4.82 -23.47 3.66
CA ARG A 234 6.03 -23.40 2.85
C ARG A 234 6.69 -24.77 2.77
N GLU A 235 7.13 -25.14 1.57
CA GLU A 235 7.93 -26.33 1.29
C GLU A 235 9.28 -25.86 0.74
N TRP A 236 10.37 -26.30 1.36
CA TRP A 236 11.71 -25.83 1.02
C TRP A 236 12.42 -26.82 0.10
N ASP A 237 12.53 -26.48 -1.19
CA ASP A 237 13.29 -27.23 -2.21
C ASP A 237 14.80 -26.97 -2.02
N GLY A 238 15.29 -27.43 -0.87
CA GLY A 238 16.63 -27.13 -0.40
C GLY A 238 17.70 -27.75 -1.28
N VAL A 239 18.27 -26.96 -2.18
CA VAL A 239 19.67 -27.15 -2.57
C VAL A 239 20.47 -27.02 -1.29
N VAL A 240 20.83 -28.16 -0.68
CA VAL A 240 21.74 -28.18 0.44
C VAL A 240 23.02 -27.53 -0.05
N HIS A 241 23.29 -26.30 0.40
CA HIS A 241 24.58 -25.62 0.29
C HIS A 241 25.60 -26.41 1.10
N ARG A 242 25.94 -27.60 0.60
CA ARG A 242 27.05 -28.41 1.07
C ARG A 242 28.25 -27.52 0.85
N ALA A 243 28.86 -27.07 1.96
CA ALA A 243 29.99 -26.16 1.95
C ALA A 243 31.20 -26.81 1.25
N SER A 244 31.20 -26.80 -0.07
CA SER A 244 32.31 -27.24 -0.90
C SER A 244 33.31 -26.10 -0.97
N GLN A 245 34.08 -25.97 0.10
CA GLN A 245 35.47 -25.56 -0.03
C GLN A 245 36.13 -26.56 -1.00
N GLY A 246 36.18 -26.18 -2.27
CA GLY A 246 36.47 -27.08 -3.38
C GLY A 246 36.27 -26.33 -4.68
N SER A 247 37.29 -25.56 -5.05
CA SER A 247 37.30 -24.68 -6.22
C SER A 247 36.82 -25.41 -7.48
N PRO A 248 35.97 -24.79 -8.33
CA PRO A 248 35.67 -25.34 -9.63
C PRO A 248 36.96 -25.35 -10.47
N ALA A 249 37.48 -26.53 -10.75
CA ALA A 249 38.61 -26.69 -11.67
C ALA A 249 38.19 -26.13 -13.04
N MET A 250 38.92 -25.12 -13.54
CA MET A 250 38.67 -24.55 -14.86
C MET A 250 38.67 -25.65 -15.93
N GLU A 251 37.55 -25.81 -16.62
CA GLU A 251 37.53 -26.56 -17.87
C GLU A 251 38.42 -25.83 -18.89
N ALA A 252 39.61 -26.37 -19.12
CA ALA A 252 40.54 -25.85 -20.11
C ALA A 252 39.92 -25.99 -21.50
N ARG A 253 39.45 -24.86 -22.06
CA ARG A 253 39.02 -24.71 -23.45
C ARG A 253 40.13 -25.15 -24.40
N SER A 254 40.10 -26.42 -24.76
CA SER A 254 41.07 -27.07 -25.63
C SER A 254 40.71 -26.79 -27.09
N VAL A 255 41.44 -25.86 -27.72
CA VAL A 255 41.26 -25.52 -29.13
C VAL A 255 41.49 -26.76 -29.99
N HIS A 256 40.46 -27.17 -30.76
CA HIS A 256 40.61 -28.25 -31.73
C HIS A 256 41.66 -27.89 -32.79
N ARG A 257 42.76 -28.65 -32.83
CA ARG A 257 43.65 -28.73 -34.00
C ARG A 257 43.70 -30.18 -34.47
N ALA A 258 43.18 -30.43 -35.67
CA ALA A 258 43.14 -31.76 -36.25
C ALA A 258 44.55 -32.29 -36.58
N SER A 259 44.80 -33.56 -36.24
CA SER A 259 45.88 -34.36 -36.81
C SER A 259 45.46 -35.84 -36.80
N GLN A 260 45.74 -36.53 -37.89
CA GLN A 260 45.35 -37.93 -38.14
C GLN A 260 46.35 -38.91 -37.50
N GLY A 261 45.94 -40.16 -37.22
CA GLY A 261 46.88 -41.24 -36.87
C GLY A 261 46.33 -42.37 -35.98
N SER A 262 45.92 -43.48 -36.62
CA SER A 262 45.57 -44.79 -36.03
C SER A 262 46.81 -45.59 -35.54
N PRO A 263 46.70 -46.85 -35.04
CA PRO A 263 45.75 -47.47 -34.07
C PRO A 263 46.40 -48.46 -33.03
N ALA A 264 45.53 -49.13 -32.25
CA ALA A 264 45.60 -50.55 -31.84
C ALA A 264 46.50 -51.07 -30.68
N MET A 265 45.82 -51.56 -29.63
CA MET A 265 46.04 -52.82 -28.89
C MET A 265 44.79 -53.02 -27.97
N GLU A 266 43.99 -54.09 -27.99
CA GLU A 266 44.26 -55.50 -27.57
C GLU A 266 44.95 -55.58 -26.19
N ALA A 267 44.57 -56.37 -25.17
CA ALA A 267 43.54 -57.40 -24.93
C ALA A 267 43.43 -57.62 -23.37
N ARG A 268 42.57 -58.41 -22.71
CA ARG A 268 41.47 -59.39 -22.99
C ARG A 268 40.59 -59.53 -21.69
N PRO A 269 39.45 -60.27 -21.65
CA PRO A 269 38.45 -60.22 -20.57
C PRO A 269 38.50 -61.40 -19.57
N VAL A 270 37.70 -61.35 -18.50
CA VAL A 270 37.23 -62.53 -17.74
C VAL A 270 35.74 -62.39 -17.35
N HIS A 271 34.99 -63.49 -17.47
CA HIS A 271 33.57 -63.62 -17.15
C HIS A 271 33.27 -63.62 -15.63
N ARG A 272 32.03 -63.26 -15.22
CA ARG A 272 31.09 -64.26 -14.65
C ARG A 272 29.60 -63.86 -14.64
N ALA A 273 28.76 -64.87 -14.83
CA ALA A 273 27.30 -64.91 -14.75
C ALA A 273 26.76 -64.44 -13.36
N SER A 274 25.65 -63.70 -13.26
CA SER A 274 24.23 -64.12 -13.40
C SER A 274 23.58 -64.61 -12.09
N GLN A 275 22.65 -63.80 -11.59
CA GLN A 275 21.45 -64.06 -10.75
C GLN A 275 20.98 -62.66 -10.25
N GLY A 276 19.71 -62.28 -10.23
CA GLY A 276 18.47 -62.95 -10.61
C GLY A 276 17.39 -62.73 -9.53
N SER A 277 16.33 -61.98 -9.86
CA SER A 277 15.19 -61.57 -8.98
C SER A 277 15.39 -60.25 -8.20
N PRO A 278 14.30 -59.58 -7.79
CA PRO A 278 13.25 -59.07 -8.67
C PRO A 278 13.07 -57.54 -8.53
N ALA A 279 12.32 -56.93 -9.44
CA ALA A 279 11.99 -55.50 -9.34
C ALA A 279 11.10 -55.24 -8.11
N MET A 280 11.59 -54.42 -7.19
CA MET A 280 10.78 -53.75 -6.17
C MET A 280 10.65 -52.29 -6.60
N GLU A 281 9.43 -51.81 -6.78
CA GLU A 281 9.18 -50.39 -7.07
C GLU A 281 9.60 -49.57 -5.84
N ALA A 282 10.77 -48.94 -5.94
CA ALA A 282 11.21 -47.97 -4.96
C ALA A 282 10.36 -46.71 -5.10
N ARG A 283 9.30 -46.62 -4.27
CA ARG A 283 8.74 -45.31 -3.91
C ARG A 283 9.91 -44.43 -3.46
N PRO A 284 10.06 -43.19 -3.96
CA PRO A 284 11.04 -42.27 -3.40
C PRO A 284 10.73 -42.09 -1.91
N ALA A 285 11.74 -42.17 -1.06
CA ALA A 285 11.57 -41.94 0.36
C ALA A 285 11.21 -40.46 0.56
N GLU A 286 9.97 -40.21 0.99
CA GLU A 286 9.56 -38.93 1.57
C GLU A 286 10.37 -38.73 2.86
N ILE A 287 11.57 -38.17 2.73
CA ILE A 287 12.33 -37.64 3.85
C ILE A 287 11.67 -36.31 4.22
N SER A 288 10.50 -36.42 4.86
CA SER A 288 9.85 -35.31 5.52
C SER A 288 10.72 -34.89 6.70
N ASN A 289 11.64 -33.96 6.44
CA ASN A 289 12.44 -33.30 7.47
C ASN A 289 11.53 -32.34 8.24
N SER A 290 10.64 -32.91 9.07
CA SER A 290 9.85 -32.23 10.08
C SER A 290 10.77 -31.71 11.18
N LEU A 291 11.46 -30.61 10.87
CA LEU A 291 12.40 -29.91 11.74
C LEU A 291 12.18 -28.41 11.61
N LEU A 292 10.94 -28.00 11.88
CA LEU A 292 10.45 -26.66 12.28
C LEU A 292 8.92 -26.77 12.42
N ASP A 293 8.45 -27.29 13.56
CA ASP A 293 7.02 -27.31 13.94
C ASP A 293 6.56 -25.93 14.46
N GLU A 294 6.97 -24.89 13.72
CA GLU A 294 6.56 -23.51 13.90
C GLU A 294 5.74 -23.12 12.68
N THR A 295 4.46 -23.48 12.70
CA THR A 295 3.45 -22.74 11.95
C THR A 295 3.47 -21.30 12.46
N GLU A 296 4.26 -20.44 11.81
CA GLU A 296 4.26 -18.99 12.01
C GLU A 296 2.88 -18.46 11.61
N THR A 297 1.91 -18.58 12.52
CA THR A 297 0.59 -17.94 12.45
C THR A 297 0.81 -16.44 12.61
N SER A 298 1.34 -15.84 11.54
CA SER A 298 1.51 -14.41 11.37
C SER A 298 0.17 -13.77 11.67
N GLN A 299 0.10 -12.92 12.69
CA GLN A 299 -1.18 -12.45 13.23
C GLN A 299 -2.01 -11.77 12.14
N PHE A 300 -2.99 -12.50 11.61
CA PHE A 300 -3.97 -11.97 10.68
C PHE A 300 -4.80 -10.91 11.42
N PRO A 301 -5.28 -9.87 10.72
CA PRO A 301 -6.25 -8.96 11.31
C PRO A 301 -7.45 -9.77 11.81
N ASP A 302 -7.99 -9.42 12.98
CA ASP A 302 -9.14 -10.12 13.56
C ASP A 302 -10.35 -9.99 12.63
N LEU A 303 -10.73 -11.11 11.99
CA LEU A 303 -11.83 -11.19 11.03
C LEU A 303 -13.18 -11.45 11.71
N SER A 304 -13.23 -11.56 13.04
CA SER A 304 -14.46 -11.86 13.78
C SER A 304 -15.43 -10.67 13.78
N GLY A 305 -16.38 -10.67 12.84
CA GLY A 305 -17.46 -9.67 12.87
C GLY A 305 -18.32 -9.52 11.62
N ARG A 306 -17.96 -10.11 10.46
CA ARG A 306 -18.81 -10.08 9.26
C ARG A 306 -18.80 -11.42 8.54
N LEU A 307 -20.00 -11.92 8.22
CA LEU A 307 -20.25 -13.00 7.24
C LEU A 307 -19.92 -12.53 5.81
N THR A 308 -18.71 -12.01 5.61
CA THR A 308 -18.21 -11.61 4.29
C THR A 308 -17.81 -12.89 3.57
N ARG A 309 -18.60 -13.31 2.58
CA ARG A 309 -18.34 -14.53 1.78
C ARG A 309 -16.99 -14.54 1.06
N SER A 310 -16.29 -13.42 1.05
CA SER A 310 -15.02 -13.19 0.39
C SER A 310 -14.21 -12.21 1.24
N VAL A 311 -13.08 -12.66 1.78
CA VAL A 311 -12.12 -11.84 2.52
C VAL A 311 -10.87 -11.67 1.66
N PRO A 312 -10.59 -10.46 1.14
CA PRO A 312 -9.30 -10.17 0.55
C PRO A 312 -8.22 -10.06 1.63
N PHE A 313 -7.04 -10.62 1.39
CA PHE A 313 -5.86 -10.45 2.23
C PHE A 313 -4.72 -9.83 1.41
N ASP A 314 -3.93 -8.97 2.06
CA ASP A 314 -2.72 -8.35 1.53
C ASP A 314 -1.70 -8.32 2.67
N LEU A 315 -0.80 -9.30 2.67
CA LEU A 315 0.25 -9.49 3.66
C LEU A 315 1.62 -9.20 3.05
N ARG A 316 2.56 -8.76 3.90
CA ARG A 316 3.96 -8.55 3.52
C ARG A 316 4.87 -9.28 4.49
N ILE A 317 5.47 -10.38 4.04
CA ILE A 317 6.33 -11.21 4.87
C ILE A 317 7.80 -10.83 4.68
N PRO A 318 8.52 -10.41 5.74
CA PRO A 318 9.96 -10.13 5.65
C PRO A 318 10.76 -11.44 5.54
N LEU A 319 11.25 -11.73 4.34
CA LEU A 319 11.97 -12.97 4.03
C LEU A 319 13.22 -13.17 4.87
N ARG A 320 13.85 -12.09 5.34
CA ARG A 320 14.99 -12.12 6.25
C ARG A 320 14.71 -12.91 7.54
N ARG A 321 13.46 -13.00 8.01
CA ARG A 321 13.08 -13.83 9.17
C ARG A 321 13.16 -15.32 8.89
N TRP A 322 13.03 -15.72 7.63
CA TRP A 322 13.06 -17.12 7.20
C TRP A 322 14.48 -17.63 6.93
N GLY A 323 15.51 -16.79 7.10
CA GLY A 323 16.92 -17.19 6.97
C GLY A 323 17.36 -17.53 5.53
N VAL A 324 16.54 -17.18 4.52
CA VAL A 324 16.82 -17.42 3.10
C VAL A 324 18.09 -16.73 2.62
N ARG A 325 18.71 -17.31 1.60
CA ARG A 325 19.92 -16.82 0.93
C ARG A 325 19.71 -16.78 -0.59
N ALA A 326 20.51 -15.96 -1.26
CA ALA A 326 20.55 -15.97 -2.72
C ALA A 326 20.90 -17.38 -3.25
N GLY A 327 20.11 -17.87 -4.19
CA GLY A 327 20.18 -19.23 -4.73
C GLY A 327 19.12 -20.20 -4.18
N ASP A 328 18.45 -19.88 -3.06
CA ASP A 328 17.42 -20.76 -2.48
C ASP A 328 16.11 -20.73 -3.32
N GLU A 329 15.40 -21.85 -3.39
CA GLU A 329 14.06 -21.94 -3.97
C GLU A 329 13.11 -22.62 -2.98
N PHE A 330 11.93 -22.05 -2.79
CA PHE A 330 10.88 -22.64 -1.97
C PHE A 330 9.52 -22.48 -2.64
N ARG A 331 8.59 -23.33 -2.26
CA ARG A 331 7.18 -23.25 -2.65
C ARG A 331 6.38 -22.75 -1.48
N LEU A 332 5.34 -21.98 -1.76
CA LEU A 332 4.35 -21.60 -0.76
C LEU A 332 2.94 -21.85 -1.26
N ARG A 333 2.03 -22.05 -0.32
CA ARG A 333 0.58 -21.99 -0.54
C ARG A 333 -0.08 -21.31 0.64
N VAL A 334 -1.25 -20.74 0.40
CA VAL A 334 -2.11 -20.23 1.47
C VAL A 334 -3.20 -21.25 1.73
N THR A 335 -3.38 -21.64 2.98
CA THR A 335 -4.46 -22.51 3.43
C THR A 335 -5.42 -21.71 4.31
N ALA A 336 -6.70 -22.09 4.33
CA ALA A 336 -7.72 -21.42 5.13
C ALA A 336 -8.70 -22.44 5.70
N ALA A 337 -9.02 -22.30 6.99
CA ALA A 337 -9.99 -23.14 7.67
C ALA A 337 -11.30 -22.38 7.91
N ASP A 338 -12.42 -23.08 7.77
CA ASP A 338 -13.72 -22.61 8.24
C ASP A 338 -13.85 -22.75 9.77
N PHE A 339 -14.97 -22.28 10.34
CA PHE A 339 -15.24 -22.43 11.78
C PHE A 339 -15.73 -23.83 12.20
N ARG A 340 -15.88 -24.78 11.27
CA ARG A 340 -16.42 -26.10 11.59
C ARG A 340 -15.38 -26.93 12.35
N PRO A 341 -15.71 -27.45 13.55
CA PRO A 341 -14.80 -28.33 14.26
C PRO A 341 -14.53 -29.58 13.42
N ALA A 342 -13.27 -30.02 13.41
CA ALA A 342 -12.81 -31.23 12.73
C ALA A 342 -13.57 -32.46 13.24
N VAL A 343 -14.59 -32.90 12.49
CA VAL A 343 -15.22 -34.19 12.69
C VAL A 343 -14.25 -35.24 12.17
N ASP A 344 -13.93 -36.24 13.00
CA ASP A 344 -12.92 -37.28 12.75
C ASP A 344 -11.46 -36.78 12.65
N GLY A 345 -11.18 -35.54 13.06
CA GLY A 345 -9.82 -34.99 13.17
C GLY A 345 -9.27 -34.30 11.91
N GLU A 346 -10.00 -34.34 10.80
CA GLU A 346 -9.70 -33.57 9.59
C GLU A 346 -10.44 -32.23 9.62
N SER A 347 -9.72 -31.13 9.82
CA SER A 347 -10.27 -29.78 9.57
C SER A 347 -10.51 -29.59 8.07
N ARG A 348 -11.65 -29.01 7.71
CA ARG A 348 -11.94 -28.60 6.34
C ARG A 348 -11.06 -27.40 5.99
N GLN A 349 -10.05 -27.65 5.18
CA GLN A 349 -9.11 -26.63 4.74
C GLN A 349 -9.26 -26.41 3.23
N GLY A 350 -9.43 -25.15 2.84
CA GLY A 350 -9.21 -24.69 1.47
C GLY A 350 -7.74 -24.42 1.25
N GLU A 351 -7.20 -24.80 0.09
CA GLU A 351 -5.79 -24.60 -0.25
C GLU A 351 -5.65 -23.83 -1.57
N SER A 352 -4.66 -22.94 -1.66
CA SER A 352 -4.24 -22.35 -2.93
C SER A 352 -3.35 -23.31 -3.73
N SER A 353 -3.22 -23.07 -5.03
CA SER A 353 -2.12 -23.66 -5.80
C SER A 353 -0.76 -23.27 -5.19
N TRP A 354 0.19 -24.20 -5.17
CA TRP A 354 1.59 -23.91 -4.85
C TRP A 354 2.17 -22.85 -5.81
N ARG A 355 2.97 -21.93 -5.27
CA ARG A 355 3.74 -20.91 -5.99
C ARG A 355 5.22 -21.06 -5.66
N ARG A 356 6.08 -21.18 -6.67
CA ARG A 356 7.54 -21.13 -6.48
C ARG A 356 8.00 -19.69 -6.30
N VAL A 357 8.84 -19.50 -5.30
CA VAL A 357 9.60 -18.27 -5.04
C VAL A 357 11.08 -18.65 -5.06
N ARG A 358 11.84 -18.00 -5.94
CA ARG A 358 13.29 -18.13 -6.01
C ARG A 358 13.95 -16.90 -5.41
N ILE A 359 14.87 -17.13 -4.48
CA ILE A 359 15.66 -16.08 -3.86
C ILE A 359 16.89 -15.83 -4.71
N VAL A 360 17.03 -14.59 -5.15
CA VAL A 360 18.08 -14.10 -6.05
C VAL A 360 18.95 -13.07 -5.32
N SER A 361 20.16 -12.84 -5.82
CA SER A 361 20.96 -11.72 -5.32
C SER A 361 20.33 -10.38 -5.74
N PRO A 362 20.64 -9.26 -5.04
CA PRO A 362 20.22 -7.93 -5.47
C PRO A 362 20.66 -7.61 -6.92
N GLU A 363 21.85 -8.04 -7.32
CA GLU A 363 22.38 -7.87 -8.67
C GLU A 363 21.65 -8.74 -9.70
N GLU A 364 21.28 -9.97 -9.35
CA GLU A 364 20.45 -10.83 -10.21
C GLU A 364 19.05 -10.23 -10.41
N LEU A 365 18.43 -9.69 -9.36
CA LEU A 365 17.14 -8.99 -9.46
C LEU A 365 17.26 -7.74 -10.35
N LEU A 366 18.28 -6.90 -10.14
CA LEU A 366 18.53 -5.72 -10.97
C LEU A 366 18.81 -6.09 -12.44
N GLN A 367 19.50 -7.19 -12.70
CA GLN A 367 19.68 -7.72 -14.05
C GLN A 367 18.36 -8.20 -14.66
N HIS A 368 17.49 -8.86 -13.89
CA HIS A 368 16.20 -9.33 -14.37
C HIS A 368 15.27 -8.16 -14.69
N ILE A 369 15.16 -7.19 -13.78
CA ILE A 369 14.45 -5.91 -13.98
C ILE A 369 14.97 -5.20 -15.24
N GLY A 370 16.28 -5.09 -15.40
CA GLY A 370 16.89 -4.47 -16.59
C GLY A 370 16.59 -5.22 -17.90
N ARG A 371 16.51 -6.56 -17.89
CA ARG A 371 16.09 -7.35 -19.05
C ARG A 371 14.60 -7.13 -19.38
N GLN A 372 13.74 -7.04 -18.37
CA GLN A 372 12.32 -6.74 -18.61
C GLN A 372 12.12 -5.34 -19.17
N GLN A 373 12.84 -4.35 -18.65
CA GLN A 373 12.82 -2.98 -19.15
C GLN A 373 13.32 -2.90 -20.59
N ALA A 374 14.42 -3.59 -20.93
CA ALA A 374 14.87 -3.70 -22.32
C ALA A 374 13.78 -4.28 -23.24
N ALA A 375 13.05 -5.31 -22.80
CA ALA A 375 11.93 -5.87 -23.57
C ALA A 375 10.71 -4.93 -23.66
N VAL A 376 10.47 -4.08 -22.65
CA VAL A 376 9.48 -2.99 -22.70
C VAL A 376 9.90 -1.95 -23.75
N PHE A 377 11.16 -1.53 -23.77
CA PHE A 377 11.65 -0.54 -24.73
C PHE A 377 11.71 -1.08 -26.15
N GLU A 378 12.10 -2.34 -26.36
CA GLU A 378 12.05 -2.99 -27.68
C GLU A 378 10.61 -3.00 -28.24
N LYS A 379 9.61 -3.30 -27.40
CA LYS A 379 8.19 -3.18 -27.79
C LYS A 379 7.76 -1.74 -28.06
N PHE A 380 8.27 -0.78 -27.30
CA PHE A 380 7.97 0.64 -27.49
C PHE A 380 8.54 1.16 -28.82
N GLU A 381 9.78 0.80 -29.14
CA GLU A 381 10.45 1.11 -30.41
C GLU A 381 9.69 0.50 -31.60
N GLN A 382 9.30 -0.79 -31.52
CA GLN A 382 8.46 -1.45 -32.53
C GLN A 382 7.11 -0.73 -32.74
N LEU A 383 6.50 -0.22 -31.67
CA LEU A 383 5.23 0.51 -31.73
C LEU A 383 5.40 1.91 -32.34
N LEU A 384 6.50 2.61 -32.02
CA LEU A 384 6.84 3.92 -32.58
C LEU A 384 7.16 3.82 -34.09
N ASP A 385 7.91 2.81 -34.50
CA ASP A 385 8.20 2.58 -35.93
C ASP A 385 6.94 2.19 -36.71
N LEU A 386 6.03 1.43 -36.09
CA LEU A 386 4.70 1.16 -36.67
C LEU A 386 3.88 2.45 -36.81
N GLN A 387 3.87 3.33 -35.79
CA GLN A 387 3.20 4.64 -35.84
C GLN A 387 3.78 5.55 -36.93
N ARG A 388 5.11 5.64 -37.06
CA ARG A 388 5.78 6.37 -38.15
C ARG A 388 5.41 5.82 -39.53
N ALA A 389 5.36 4.50 -39.69
CA ALA A 389 4.96 3.85 -40.94
C ALA A 389 3.48 4.16 -41.30
N VAL A 390 2.58 4.16 -40.32
CA VAL A 390 1.16 4.55 -40.50
C VAL A 390 1.03 6.03 -40.88
N GLU A 391 1.79 6.92 -40.25
CA GLU A 391 1.80 8.37 -40.57
C GLU A 391 2.32 8.64 -41.99
N ALA A 392 3.40 7.97 -42.39
CA ALA A 392 3.93 8.01 -43.75
C ALA A 392 2.89 7.51 -44.76
N ARG A 393 2.24 6.37 -44.48
CA ARG A 393 1.22 5.81 -45.36
C ARG A 393 -0.04 6.68 -45.45
N ALA A 394 -0.48 7.29 -44.35
CA ALA A 394 -1.57 8.27 -44.35
C ALA A 394 -1.22 9.50 -45.21
N THR A 395 0.05 9.92 -45.19
CA THR A 395 0.56 11.01 -46.04
C THR A 395 0.60 10.64 -47.53
N GLU A 396 1.01 9.42 -47.88
CA GLU A 396 0.94 8.92 -49.26
C GLU A 396 -0.51 8.86 -49.76
N VAL A 397 -1.41 8.24 -48.99
CA VAL A 397 -2.84 8.13 -49.33
C VAL A 397 -3.47 9.51 -49.51
N ARG A 398 -3.09 10.49 -48.68
CA ARG A 398 -3.54 11.88 -48.80
C ARG A 398 -3.05 12.58 -50.08
N ALA A 399 -1.89 12.20 -50.59
CA ALA A 399 -1.30 12.74 -51.82
C ALA A 399 -1.85 12.07 -53.09
N GLU A 400 -2.16 10.77 -53.04
CA GLU A 400 -2.82 10.02 -54.13
C GLU A 400 -4.35 10.27 -54.23
N MET A 401 -4.93 11.07 -53.32
CA MET A 401 -6.39 11.26 -53.24
C MET A 401 -6.95 12.30 -54.22
N GLU A 402 -7.09 11.88 -55.47
CA GLU A 402 -7.83 12.61 -56.53
C GLU A 402 -9.35 12.60 -56.30
N ASP A 403 -10.07 13.50 -56.99
CA ASP A 403 -11.54 13.57 -57.02
C ASP A 403 -12.05 12.98 -58.34
N PRO A 404 -12.87 11.90 -58.35
CA PRO A 404 -13.45 11.19 -57.21
C PRO A 404 -12.53 10.17 -56.54
N VAL A 405 -12.76 9.91 -55.24
CA VAL A 405 -11.99 8.95 -54.44
C VAL A 405 -12.06 7.54 -55.04
N THR A 406 -10.90 7.04 -55.49
CA THR A 406 -10.81 5.73 -56.17
C THR A 406 -10.98 4.55 -55.21
N ALA A 407 -11.29 3.36 -55.73
CA ALA A 407 -11.35 2.14 -54.93
C ALA A 407 -10.03 1.82 -54.22
N LYS A 408 -8.88 2.04 -54.89
CA LYS A 408 -7.53 1.91 -54.33
C LYS A 408 -7.34 2.81 -53.10
N ASN A 409 -7.81 4.05 -53.18
CA ASN A 409 -7.68 5.04 -52.09
C ASN A 409 -8.52 4.62 -50.87
N ARG A 410 -9.69 4.01 -51.08
CA ARG A 410 -10.52 3.46 -49.98
C ARG A 410 -9.87 2.27 -49.28
N GLU A 411 -9.34 1.33 -50.05
CA GLU A 411 -8.61 0.17 -49.50
C GLU A 411 -7.36 0.62 -48.72
N ALA A 412 -6.60 1.57 -49.27
CA ALA A 412 -5.42 2.10 -48.59
C ALA A 412 -5.77 2.86 -47.29
N LEU A 413 -6.87 3.62 -47.28
CA LEU A 413 -7.37 4.30 -46.08
C LEU A 413 -7.91 3.33 -45.01
N GLN A 414 -8.58 2.25 -45.43
CA GLN A 414 -8.99 1.16 -44.53
C GLN A 414 -7.78 0.46 -43.89
N ASN A 415 -6.72 0.22 -44.65
CA ASN A 415 -5.48 -0.36 -44.10
C ASN A 415 -4.81 0.57 -43.08
N VAL A 416 -4.84 1.90 -43.31
CA VAL A 416 -4.34 2.90 -42.34
C VAL A 416 -5.19 2.92 -41.06
N GLU A 417 -6.52 2.84 -41.18
CA GLU A 417 -7.44 2.75 -40.02
C GLU A 417 -7.21 1.47 -39.19
N LEU A 418 -7.14 0.30 -39.84
CA LEU A 418 -6.89 -0.97 -39.17
C LEU A 418 -5.53 -1.00 -38.44
N GLN A 419 -4.48 -0.42 -39.05
CA GLN A 419 -3.18 -0.30 -38.40
C GLN A 419 -3.21 0.68 -37.22
N GLN A 420 -3.87 1.84 -37.35
CA GLN A 420 -4.03 2.78 -36.24
C GLN A 420 -4.80 2.17 -35.08
N ARG A 421 -5.86 1.41 -35.36
CA ARG A 421 -6.63 0.69 -34.35
C ARG A 421 -5.77 -0.35 -33.61
N ARG A 422 -4.91 -1.09 -34.33
CA ARG A 422 -3.94 -1.99 -33.69
C ARG A 422 -2.98 -1.23 -32.77
N ILE A 423 -2.47 -0.07 -33.17
CA ILE A 423 -1.64 0.80 -32.31
C ILE A 423 -2.43 1.22 -31.07
N ALA A 424 -3.68 1.65 -31.23
CA ALA A 424 -4.57 2.05 -30.14
C ALA A 424 -4.86 0.87 -29.17
N GLU A 425 -5.02 -0.34 -29.68
CA GLU A 425 -5.18 -1.57 -28.88
C GLU A 425 -3.90 -1.91 -28.08
N GLU A 426 -2.71 -1.80 -28.68
CA GLU A 426 -1.42 -2.00 -27.99
C GLU A 426 -1.10 -0.93 -26.94
N LEU A 427 -1.52 0.33 -27.18
CA LEU A 427 -1.49 1.41 -26.19
C LEU A 427 -2.57 1.27 -25.09
N GLY A 428 -3.57 0.42 -25.29
CA GLY A 428 -4.64 0.14 -24.33
C GLY A 428 -5.90 1.03 -24.42
N ALA A 429 -6.12 1.73 -25.53
CA ALA A 429 -7.26 2.64 -25.74
C ALA A 429 -8.59 1.94 -26.13
N GLY A 430 -8.57 0.63 -26.40
CA GLY A 430 -9.70 -0.10 -26.99
C GLY A 430 -10.94 -0.24 -26.08
N PRO A 431 -12.16 -0.33 -26.67
CA PRO A 431 -13.45 -0.24 -25.96
C PRO A 431 -13.75 -1.40 -24.99
N GLY A 432 -12.90 -2.44 -24.93
CA GLY A 432 -13.06 -3.54 -23.98
C GLY A 432 -12.51 -3.28 -22.58
N GLY A 433 -11.52 -2.38 -22.42
CA GLY A 433 -10.86 -2.03 -21.14
C GLY A 433 -10.13 -3.15 -20.37
N ALA A 434 -10.49 -4.41 -20.58
CA ALA A 434 -10.29 -5.49 -19.60
C ALA A 434 -9.09 -6.42 -19.84
N ALA A 435 -8.29 -6.18 -20.89
CA ALA A 435 -7.10 -6.98 -21.20
C ALA A 435 -5.90 -6.13 -21.62
N ARG A 436 -5.74 -4.94 -21.00
CA ARG A 436 -4.63 -3.96 -21.04
C ARG A 436 -3.56 -4.20 -22.13
N GLY A 437 -3.37 -3.27 -23.07
CA GLY A 437 -2.45 -3.43 -24.21
C GLY A 437 -1.05 -3.96 -23.84
N SER A 438 -0.40 -4.72 -24.74
CA SER A 438 0.76 -5.58 -24.41
C SER A 438 1.92 -4.81 -23.78
N LEU A 439 2.07 -3.53 -24.15
CA LEU A 439 3.04 -2.60 -23.58
C LEU A 439 2.69 -2.20 -22.14
N VAL A 440 1.42 -1.86 -21.87
CA VAL A 440 0.94 -1.53 -20.52
C VAL A 440 1.05 -2.72 -19.57
N GLN A 441 0.74 -3.94 -20.02
CA GLN A 441 0.97 -5.16 -19.23
C GLN A 441 2.45 -5.40 -18.93
N ALA A 442 3.33 -5.20 -19.91
CA ALA A 442 4.77 -5.37 -19.71
C ALA A 442 5.33 -4.36 -18.71
N ILE A 443 4.87 -3.11 -18.77
CA ILE A 443 5.22 -2.07 -17.78
C ILE A 443 4.62 -2.39 -16.41
N GLU A 444 3.39 -2.90 -16.32
CA GLU A 444 2.78 -3.29 -15.05
C GLU A 444 3.50 -4.46 -14.38
N ARG A 445 3.95 -5.47 -15.14
CA ARG A 445 4.80 -6.54 -14.60
C ARG A 445 6.14 -6.00 -14.10
N ALA A 446 6.82 -5.17 -14.91
CA ALA A 446 8.08 -4.55 -14.50
C ALA A 446 7.91 -3.62 -13.27
N LEU A 447 6.77 -2.94 -13.13
CA LEU A 447 6.41 -2.15 -11.95
C LEU A 447 6.20 -3.01 -10.71
N GLN A 448 5.48 -4.12 -10.85
CA GLN A 448 5.26 -5.07 -9.76
C GLN A 448 6.59 -5.65 -9.29
N GLU A 449 7.46 -6.08 -10.21
CA GLU A 449 8.79 -6.61 -9.87
C GLU A 449 9.72 -5.54 -9.24
N ALA A 450 9.72 -4.31 -9.75
CA ALA A 450 10.49 -3.22 -9.16
C ALA A 450 10.07 -2.89 -7.72
N ALA A 451 8.77 -2.88 -7.43
CA ALA A 451 8.22 -2.60 -6.10
C ALA A 451 8.67 -3.61 -5.01
N LEU A 452 9.16 -4.77 -5.42
CA LEU A 452 9.51 -5.89 -4.52
C LEU A 452 10.97 -5.87 -4.09
N GLY A 453 11.85 -5.30 -4.91
CA GLY A 453 13.28 -5.21 -4.61
C GLY A 453 13.64 -4.28 -3.44
N GLY A 454 12.70 -3.47 -2.93
CA GLY A 454 12.91 -2.50 -1.84
C GLY A 454 13.83 -1.31 -2.18
N GLN A 455 14.67 -1.44 -3.21
CA GLN A 455 15.51 -0.39 -3.79
C GLN A 455 14.91 0.17 -5.09
N GLY A 456 13.65 -0.19 -5.40
CA GLY A 456 13.02 0.05 -6.69
C GLY A 456 12.18 1.33 -6.80
N ASP A 457 12.06 2.15 -5.75
CA ASP A 457 11.15 3.32 -5.72
C ASP A 457 11.32 4.26 -6.92
N GLU A 458 12.54 4.49 -7.39
CA GLU A 458 12.79 5.32 -8.58
C GLU A 458 12.39 4.63 -9.88
N ALA A 459 12.74 3.34 -10.05
CA ALA A 459 12.30 2.56 -11.20
C ALA A 459 10.76 2.47 -11.24
N GLN A 460 10.12 2.36 -10.07
CA GLN A 460 8.67 2.36 -9.94
C GLN A 460 8.06 3.74 -10.27
N ARG A 461 8.66 4.85 -9.82
CA ARG A 461 8.24 6.21 -10.21
C ARG A 461 8.38 6.43 -11.72
N ARG A 462 9.50 6.07 -12.33
CA ARG A 462 9.77 6.27 -13.78
C ARG A 462 8.92 5.37 -14.67
N LEU A 463 8.81 4.08 -14.37
CA LEU A 463 7.87 3.19 -15.08
C LEU A 463 6.41 3.65 -14.88
N GLY A 464 6.08 4.24 -13.72
CA GLY A 464 4.79 4.86 -13.47
C GLY A 464 4.53 6.10 -14.32
N GLN A 465 5.54 6.98 -14.47
CA GLN A 465 5.49 8.13 -15.37
C GLN A 465 5.35 7.69 -16.83
N LEU A 466 6.12 6.70 -17.29
CA LEU A 466 6.03 6.12 -18.63
C LEU A 466 4.63 5.53 -18.88
N LYS A 467 4.11 4.74 -17.93
CA LYS A 467 2.74 4.22 -17.96
C LYS A 467 1.70 5.33 -18.08
N GLN A 468 1.85 6.41 -17.32
CA GLN A 468 0.93 7.56 -17.36
C GLN A 468 1.05 8.32 -18.70
N GLY A 469 2.25 8.47 -19.24
CA GLY A 469 2.49 9.06 -20.56
C GLY A 469 1.80 8.27 -21.67
N ILE A 470 1.97 6.94 -21.67
CA ILE A 470 1.28 6.02 -22.58
C ILE A 470 -0.24 6.11 -22.41
N ALA A 471 -0.74 6.11 -21.17
CA ALA A 471 -2.17 6.24 -20.90
C ALA A 471 -2.76 7.58 -21.40
N ASN A 472 -2.02 8.68 -21.25
CA ASN A 472 -2.41 9.99 -21.79
C ASN A 472 -2.43 9.98 -23.33
N ALA A 473 -1.41 9.37 -23.96
CA ALA A 473 -1.31 9.23 -25.42
C ALA A 473 -2.44 8.34 -25.99
N ALA A 474 -2.80 7.28 -25.27
CA ALA A 474 -3.89 6.35 -25.57
C ALA A 474 -5.26 7.02 -25.45
N ALA A 475 -5.52 7.74 -24.35
CA ALA A 475 -6.82 8.34 -24.06
C ALA A 475 -7.11 9.63 -24.88
N GLY A 476 -6.06 10.38 -25.26
CA GLY A 476 -6.18 11.61 -26.04
C GLY A 476 -5.92 11.39 -27.53
N PRO A 477 -4.69 11.60 -28.03
CA PRO A 477 -4.36 11.54 -29.45
C PRO A 477 -4.86 10.29 -30.19
N ALA A 478 -4.61 9.09 -29.66
CA ALA A 478 -4.95 7.84 -30.37
C ALA A 478 -6.45 7.71 -30.67
N GLN A 479 -7.32 8.00 -29.71
CA GLN A 479 -8.79 7.98 -29.91
C GLN A 479 -9.29 9.04 -30.89
N ILE A 480 -8.63 10.20 -30.95
CA ILE A 480 -8.97 11.26 -31.91
C ILE A 480 -8.62 10.78 -33.32
N ILE A 481 -7.41 10.23 -33.52
CA ILE A 481 -6.97 9.72 -34.83
C ILE A 481 -7.88 8.59 -35.31
N GLU A 482 -8.19 7.60 -34.45
CA GLU A 482 -9.12 6.51 -34.80
C GLU A 482 -10.48 7.06 -35.25
N ARG A 483 -11.07 8.00 -34.50
CA ARG A 483 -12.36 8.61 -34.83
C ARG A 483 -12.33 9.35 -36.18
N GLN A 484 -11.26 10.09 -36.46
CA GLN A 484 -11.12 10.82 -37.74
C GLN A 484 -10.90 9.86 -38.92
N LEU A 485 -10.10 8.81 -38.75
CA LEU A 485 -9.88 7.79 -39.79
C LEU A 485 -11.14 6.98 -40.08
N VAL A 486 -11.90 6.56 -39.06
CA VAL A 486 -13.20 5.90 -39.23
C VAL A 486 -14.20 6.82 -39.93
N GLY A 487 -14.20 8.12 -39.61
CA GLY A 487 -14.96 9.14 -40.34
C GLY A 487 -14.59 9.18 -41.82
N ALA A 488 -13.28 9.28 -42.12
CA ALA A 488 -12.77 9.40 -43.47
C ALA A 488 -13.05 8.13 -44.32
N VAL A 489 -12.88 6.94 -43.73
CA VAL A 489 -13.26 5.66 -44.37
C VAL A 489 -14.75 5.64 -44.69
N ARG A 490 -15.61 6.01 -43.73
CA ARG A 490 -17.07 6.01 -43.93
C ARG A 490 -17.48 6.98 -45.03
N ASP A 491 -16.98 8.22 -44.98
CA ASP A 491 -17.37 9.27 -45.92
C ASP A 491 -16.85 8.96 -47.34
N ALA A 492 -15.66 8.34 -47.47
CA ALA A 492 -15.16 7.80 -48.73
C ALA A 492 -15.96 6.60 -49.28
N VAL A 493 -16.50 5.73 -48.42
CA VAL A 493 -17.39 4.62 -48.83
C VAL A 493 -18.74 5.15 -49.35
N VAL A 494 -19.30 6.17 -48.70
CA VAL A 494 -20.58 6.80 -49.10
C VAL A 494 -20.45 7.61 -50.40
N GLY A 495 -19.24 8.02 -50.79
CA GLY A 495 -19.03 8.93 -51.92
C GLY A 495 -19.35 10.38 -51.57
N SER A 496 -19.19 10.75 -50.29
CA SER A 496 -19.29 12.14 -49.82
C SER A 496 -18.25 13.03 -50.53
N PRO A 497 -18.48 14.36 -50.62
CA PRO A 497 -17.56 15.27 -51.29
C PRO A 497 -16.14 15.18 -50.71
N ASN A 498 -15.16 15.00 -51.59
CA ASN A 498 -13.76 14.71 -51.25
C ASN A 498 -13.20 15.64 -50.15
N ALA A 499 -13.56 16.92 -50.18
CA ALA A 499 -13.17 17.92 -49.18
C ALA A 499 -13.41 17.52 -47.70
N ALA A 500 -14.48 16.78 -47.38
CA ALA A 500 -14.75 16.34 -46.01
C ALA A 500 -13.78 15.23 -45.56
N THR A 501 -13.59 14.22 -46.42
CA THR A 501 -12.62 13.13 -46.23
C THR A 501 -11.20 13.66 -46.10
N LEU A 502 -10.81 14.61 -46.96
CA LEU A 502 -9.49 15.25 -46.92
C LEU A 502 -9.27 16.04 -45.62
N ALA A 503 -10.28 16.77 -45.13
CA ALA A 503 -10.18 17.51 -43.87
C ALA A 503 -10.03 16.58 -42.65
N GLN A 504 -10.79 15.49 -42.59
CA GLN A 504 -10.66 14.48 -41.54
C GLN A 504 -9.27 13.80 -41.57
N LEU A 505 -8.77 13.49 -42.78
CA LEU A 505 -7.44 12.88 -42.95
C LEU A 505 -6.30 13.84 -42.62
N ASP A 506 -6.40 15.13 -42.95
CA ASP A 506 -5.38 16.12 -42.58
C ASP A 506 -5.37 16.42 -41.07
N GLU A 507 -6.54 16.42 -40.41
CA GLU A 507 -6.64 16.48 -38.94
C GLU A 507 -6.03 15.23 -38.28
N ALA A 508 -6.37 14.03 -38.76
CA ALA A 508 -5.78 12.78 -38.31
C ALA A 508 -4.24 12.82 -38.41
N ARG A 509 -3.69 13.31 -39.53
CA ARG A 509 -2.25 13.48 -39.75
C ARG A 509 -1.60 14.58 -38.89
N HIS A 510 -2.37 15.55 -38.39
CA HIS A 510 -1.87 16.52 -37.43
C HIS A 510 -1.71 15.89 -36.04
N VAL A 511 -2.74 15.18 -35.58
CA VAL A 511 -2.75 14.50 -34.29
C VAL A 511 -1.79 13.29 -34.28
N GLN A 512 -1.62 12.59 -35.41
CA GLN A 512 -0.59 11.54 -35.56
C GLN A 512 0.81 12.08 -35.29
N ARG A 513 1.19 13.24 -35.83
CA ARG A 513 2.50 13.86 -35.55
C ARG A 513 2.69 14.23 -34.09
N GLN A 514 1.64 14.72 -33.42
CA GLN A 514 1.67 14.99 -31.98
C GLN A 514 1.86 13.69 -31.18
N LEU A 515 1.18 12.60 -31.57
CA LEU A 515 1.35 11.28 -30.96
C LEU A 515 2.78 10.75 -31.19
N THR A 516 3.29 10.80 -32.42
CA THR A 516 4.67 10.40 -32.77
C THR A 516 5.68 11.17 -31.91
N GLN A 517 5.56 12.50 -31.82
CA GLN A 517 6.45 13.33 -31.01
C GLN A 517 6.40 12.98 -29.52
N SER A 518 5.19 12.83 -28.94
CA SER A 518 5.04 12.47 -27.52
C SER A 518 5.55 11.07 -27.20
N LEU A 519 5.48 10.11 -28.13
CA LEU A 519 6.11 8.80 -27.98
C LEU A 519 7.64 8.89 -28.11
N GLU A 520 8.16 9.73 -29.01
CA GLU A 520 9.61 9.99 -29.13
C GLU A 520 10.19 10.62 -27.87
N GLU A 521 9.51 11.61 -27.28
CA GLU A 521 9.89 12.24 -26.00
C GLU A 521 9.92 11.21 -24.86
N LEU A 522 8.86 10.40 -24.71
CA LEU A 522 8.78 9.34 -23.69
C LEU A 522 9.86 8.25 -23.87
N LEU A 523 10.20 7.90 -25.10
CA LEU A 523 11.26 6.93 -25.39
C LEU A 523 12.65 7.51 -25.08
N ALA A 524 12.90 8.78 -25.45
CA ALA A 524 14.17 9.44 -25.20
C ALA A 524 14.46 9.54 -23.70
N ASP A 525 13.49 9.99 -22.89
CA ASP A 525 13.59 10.06 -21.43
C ASP A 525 13.93 8.68 -20.83
N ALA A 526 13.30 7.61 -21.33
CA ALA A 526 13.49 6.27 -20.83
C ALA A 526 14.81 5.61 -21.28
N GLN A 527 15.28 5.87 -22.51
CA GLN A 527 16.59 5.43 -23.01
C GLN A 527 17.74 6.15 -22.27
N GLN A 528 17.58 7.45 -21.96
CA GLN A 528 18.51 8.18 -21.10
C GLN A 528 18.61 7.50 -19.74
N TRP A 529 17.48 7.32 -19.04
CA TRP A 529 17.41 6.65 -17.74
C TRP A 529 18.04 5.25 -17.74
N THR A 530 17.79 4.45 -18.79
CA THR A 530 18.41 3.12 -18.96
C THR A 530 19.93 3.21 -19.06
N SER A 531 20.47 4.25 -19.69
CA SER A 531 21.91 4.49 -19.79
C SER A 531 22.54 4.83 -18.44
N TYR A 532 21.85 5.58 -17.57
CA TYR A 532 22.26 5.79 -16.17
C TYR A 532 22.27 4.49 -15.38
N GLN A 533 21.21 3.68 -15.49
CA GLN A 533 21.13 2.41 -14.78
C GLN A 533 22.25 1.45 -15.22
N GLN A 534 22.55 1.37 -16.51
CA GLN A 534 23.68 0.57 -17.01
C GLN A 534 25.02 1.08 -16.46
N ALA A 535 25.24 2.39 -16.38
CA ALA A 535 26.45 2.95 -15.79
C ALA A 535 26.57 2.63 -14.28
N ALA A 536 25.47 2.77 -13.52
CA ALA A 536 25.43 2.41 -12.10
C ALA A 536 25.62 0.90 -11.86
N GLN A 537 25.05 0.04 -12.71
CA GLN A 537 25.26 -1.41 -12.67
C GLN A 537 26.70 -1.80 -13.04
N GLU A 538 27.29 -1.15 -14.05
CA GLU A 538 28.71 -1.34 -14.39
C GLU A 538 29.60 -0.93 -13.20
N LEU A 539 29.32 0.19 -12.54
CA LEU A 539 30.04 0.63 -11.35
C LEU A 539 29.88 -0.33 -10.15
N GLY A 540 28.66 -0.83 -9.89
CA GLY A 540 28.41 -1.84 -8.85
C GLY A 540 29.16 -3.15 -9.11
N ARG A 541 29.27 -3.58 -10.38
CA ARG A 541 30.12 -4.73 -10.75
C ARG A 541 31.60 -4.47 -10.51
N LEU A 542 32.08 -3.25 -10.74
CA LEU A 542 33.47 -2.87 -10.41
C LEU A 542 33.71 -2.91 -8.90
N VAL A 543 32.77 -2.39 -8.08
CA VAL A 543 32.85 -2.48 -6.61
C VAL A 543 32.91 -3.93 -6.14
N ASN A 544 32.04 -4.81 -6.64
CA ASN A 544 32.02 -6.22 -6.24
C ASN A 544 33.30 -6.95 -6.67
N GLN A 545 33.79 -6.72 -7.89
CA GLN A 545 35.07 -7.28 -8.36
C GLN A 545 36.27 -6.75 -7.55
N GLN A 546 36.22 -5.49 -7.12
CA GLN A 546 37.26 -4.92 -6.26
C GLN A 546 37.27 -5.57 -4.86
N LEU A 547 36.09 -5.86 -4.30
CA LEU A 547 35.95 -6.56 -3.01
C LEU A 547 36.44 -8.02 -3.08
N GLU A 548 36.19 -8.71 -4.20
CA GLU A 548 36.74 -10.06 -4.46
C GLU A 548 38.28 -10.01 -4.48
N ILE A 549 38.88 -9.09 -5.24
CA ILE A 549 40.34 -8.92 -5.29
C ILE A 549 40.91 -8.49 -3.93
N GLN A 550 40.20 -7.66 -3.16
CA GLN A 550 40.62 -7.24 -1.82
C GLN A 550 40.66 -8.42 -0.85
N ALA A 551 39.66 -9.32 -0.90
CA ALA A 551 39.64 -10.54 -0.09
C ALA A 551 40.79 -11.50 -0.45
N ASP A 552 41.04 -11.73 -1.74
CA ASP A 552 42.20 -12.50 -2.22
C ASP A 552 43.53 -11.86 -1.76
N THR A 553 43.61 -10.52 -1.79
CA THR A 553 44.80 -9.77 -1.35
C THR A 553 45.02 -9.89 0.16
N GLU A 554 43.95 -9.89 0.96
CA GLU A 554 44.00 -10.10 2.41
C GLU A 554 44.45 -11.53 2.75
N GLU A 555 43.93 -12.56 2.07
CA GLU A 555 44.36 -13.96 2.25
C GLU A 555 45.87 -14.10 1.96
N LEU A 556 46.37 -13.50 0.88
CA LEU A 556 47.80 -13.49 0.55
C LEU A 556 48.66 -12.72 1.55
N ASN A 557 48.15 -11.61 2.09
CA ASN A 557 48.82 -10.84 3.13
C ASN A 557 48.96 -11.65 4.42
N LEU A 558 47.88 -12.30 4.87
CA LEU A 558 47.86 -13.19 6.03
C LEU A 558 48.79 -14.41 5.82
N ALA A 559 48.76 -15.02 4.64
CA ALA A 559 49.64 -16.15 4.31
C ALA A 559 51.13 -15.75 4.26
N GLN A 560 51.45 -14.54 3.78
CA GLN A 560 52.82 -14.01 3.83
C GLN A 560 53.28 -13.77 5.27
N LEU A 561 52.43 -13.20 6.13
CA LEU A 561 52.72 -13.00 7.56
C LEU A 561 52.89 -14.34 8.30
N ALA A 562 52.08 -15.35 7.96
CA ALA A 562 52.22 -16.72 8.45
C ALA A 562 53.45 -17.47 7.90
N SER A 563 54.12 -16.91 6.89
CA SER A 563 55.24 -17.52 6.16
C SER A 563 54.90 -18.89 5.53
N ASP A 564 53.65 -19.09 5.09
CA ASP A 564 53.21 -20.35 4.51
C ASP A 564 53.76 -20.56 3.08
N PRO A 565 54.62 -21.57 2.83
CA PRO A 565 55.15 -21.84 1.49
C PRO A 565 54.12 -22.48 0.54
N ALA A 566 52.95 -22.90 1.03
CA ALA A 566 51.87 -23.49 0.25
C ALA A 566 50.81 -22.47 -0.22
N ALA A 567 50.95 -21.19 0.16
CA ALA A 567 50.03 -20.12 -0.20
C ALA A 567 49.76 -20.05 -1.72
N PRO A 568 48.53 -19.73 -2.16
CA PRO A 568 48.23 -19.54 -3.57
C PRO A 568 49.12 -18.44 -4.17
N ARG A 569 49.49 -18.58 -5.44
CA ARG A 569 50.26 -17.55 -6.13
C ARG A 569 49.31 -16.51 -6.70
N GLY A 570 49.26 -15.33 -6.08
CA GLY A 570 48.51 -14.15 -6.54
C GLY A 570 49.00 -13.53 -7.87
N ASP A 571 49.65 -14.30 -8.74
CA ASP A 571 50.29 -13.82 -9.97
C ASP A 571 49.26 -13.19 -10.97
N ASN A 572 47.96 -13.45 -10.79
CA ASN A 572 46.87 -12.90 -11.61
C ASN A 572 46.31 -11.55 -11.10
N LEU A 573 46.43 -11.23 -9.81
CA LEU A 573 45.77 -10.06 -9.21
C LEU A 573 46.20 -8.71 -9.84
N PRO A 574 47.49 -8.46 -10.16
CA PRO A 574 47.91 -7.24 -10.87
C PRO A 574 47.23 -7.06 -12.25
N GLY A 575 46.92 -8.18 -12.91
CA GLY A 575 46.23 -8.20 -14.20
C GLY A 575 44.76 -7.83 -14.07
N LEU A 576 44.09 -8.32 -13.03
CA LEU A 576 42.69 -8.01 -12.72
C LEU A 576 42.52 -6.54 -12.33
N GLU A 577 43.36 -6.01 -11.43
CA GLU A 577 43.40 -4.56 -11.09
C GLU A 577 43.60 -3.68 -12.32
N SER A 578 44.57 -4.06 -13.18
CA SER A 578 44.83 -3.34 -14.44
C SER A 578 43.65 -3.41 -15.42
N GLU A 579 42.83 -4.46 -15.36
CA GLU A 579 41.60 -4.56 -16.15
C GLU A 579 40.46 -3.72 -15.55
N LEU A 580 40.28 -3.70 -14.22
CA LEU A 580 39.32 -2.85 -13.54
C LEU A 580 39.56 -1.36 -13.85
N GLY A 581 40.82 -0.90 -13.79
CA GLY A 581 41.18 0.48 -14.17
C GLY A 581 40.76 0.83 -15.61
N ARG A 582 40.98 -0.08 -16.57
CA ARG A 582 40.56 0.12 -17.97
C ARG A 582 39.04 0.09 -18.16
N ARG A 583 38.34 -0.76 -17.41
CA ARG A 583 36.86 -0.81 -17.43
C ARG A 583 36.27 0.47 -16.84
N PHE A 584 36.84 0.99 -15.76
CA PHE A 584 36.46 2.27 -15.17
C PHE A 584 36.74 3.46 -16.10
N ASP A 585 37.93 3.56 -16.70
CA ASP A 585 38.23 4.60 -17.72
C ASP A 585 37.21 4.59 -18.87
N LYS A 586 36.80 3.39 -19.33
CA LYS A 586 35.77 3.22 -20.36
C LYS A 586 34.38 3.67 -19.89
N LEU A 587 34.00 3.36 -18.65
CA LEU A 587 32.75 3.81 -18.03
C LEU A 587 32.69 5.34 -17.93
N ILE A 588 33.76 6.00 -17.46
CA ILE A 588 33.83 7.47 -17.41
C ILE A 588 33.79 8.08 -18.82
N SER A 589 34.46 7.48 -19.80
CA SER A 589 34.33 7.91 -21.20
C SER A 589 32.90 7.79 -21.75
N ARG A 590 32.14 6.77 -21.31
CA ARG A 590 30.72 6.59 -21.69
C ARG A 590 29.84 7.64 -21.03
N LEU A 591 30.03 7.92 -19.73
CA LEU A 591 29.34 8.99 -19.01
C LEU A 591 29.59 10.37 -19.65
N ARG A 592 30.82 10.66 -20.09
CA ARG A 592 31.13 11.89 -20.84
C ARG A 592 30.40 11.99 -22.19
N SER A 593 30.20 10.87 -22.89
CA SER A 593 29.39 10.87 -24.14
C SER A 593 27.93 11.21 -23.83
N LEU A 594 27.35 10.56 -22.81
CA LEU A 594 25.99 10.85 -22.35
C LEU A 594 25.84 12.33 -21.95
N LEU A 595 26.80 12.89 -21.22
CA LEU A 595 26.80 14.31 -20.84
C LEU A 595 26.69 15.26 -22.05
N ALA A 596 27.27 14.91 -23.19
CA ALA A 596 27.18 15.68 -24.43
C ALA A 596 25.78 15.62 -25.06
N GLU A 597 25.09 14.48 -24.94
CA GLU A 597 23.78 14.18 -25.53
C GLU A 597 22.59 14.64 -24.67
N LEU A 598 22.78 14.75 -23.34
CA LEU A 598 21.71 15.02 -22.37
C LEU A 598 21.20 16.48 -22.33
N GLY A 599 19.93 16.62 -21.95
CA GLY A 599 19.27 17.89 -21.65
C GLY A 599 19.83 18.61 -20.41
N PRO A 600 19.45 19.88 -20.18
CA PRO A 600 20.10 20.74 -19.18
C PRO A 600 19.94 20.25 -17.73
N THR A 601 18.81 19.63 -17.38
CA THR A 601 18.53 19.11 -16.03
C THR A 601 19.37 17.86 -15.76
N ASP A 602 19.28 16.86 -16.63
CA ASP A 602 19.97 15.57 -16.50
C ASP A 602 21.50 15.67 -16.67
N ARG A 603 21.97 16.66 -17.45
CA ARG A 603 23.38 17.04 -17.57
C ARG A 603 24.00 17.41 -16.23
N GLN A 604 23.28 18.02 -15.28
CA GLN A 604 23.85 18.37 -13.97
C GLN A 604 24.25 17.13 -13.17
N VAL A 605 23.46 16.06 -13.24
CA VAL A 605 23.71 14.81 -12.52
C VAL A 605 24.94 14.10 -13.09
N VAL A 606 25.04 13.98 -14.42
CA VAL A 606 26.23 13.37 -15.04
C VAL A 606 27.46 14.25 -14.86
N SER A 607 27.33 15.57 -14.92
CA SER A 607 28.45 16.48 -14.62
C SER A 607 29.00 16.18 -13.24
N ARG A 608 28.17 16.22 -12.19
CA ARG A 608 28.61 15.91 -10.82
C ARG A 608 29.28 14.54 -10.70
N ALA A 609 28.78 13.51 -11.38
CA ALA A 609 29.39 12.18 -11.34
C ALA A 609 30.73 12.11 -12.11
N VAL A 610 30.86 12.80 -13.25
CA VAL A 610 32.11 12.88 -14.04
C VAL A 610 33.13 13.78 -13.35
N ASP A 611 32.72 14.95 -12.86
CA ASP A 611 33.52 15.89 -12.08
C ASP A 611 34.05 15.21 -10.80
N ALA A 612 33.18 14.47 -10.09
CA ALA A 612 33.60 13.62 -8.97
C ALA A 612 34.61 12.56 -9.42
N ALA A 613 34.37 11.83 -10.51
CA ALA A 613 35.28 10.80 -11.01
C ALA A 613 36.61 11.34 -11.56
N ASP A 614 36.70 12.64 -11.88
CA ASP A 614 37.92 13.33 -12.24
C ASP A 614 38.66 13.92 -11.02
N THR A 615 37.96 14.19 -9.92
CA THR A 615 38.58 14.55 -8.63
C THR A 615 39.05 13.34 -7.81
N LEU A 616 38.29 12.24 -7.86
CA LEU A 616 38.57 10.97 -7.21
C LEU A 616 39.59 10.21 -8.07
N ARG A 617 40.62 9.66 -7.43
CA ARG A 617 41.83 9.24 -8.13
C ARG A 617 41.86 7.76 -8.51
N VAL A 618 40.75 7.05 -8.30
CA VAL A 618 40.37 5.71 -8.80
C VAL A 618 41.25 5.18 -9.94
N SER A 619 41.26 5.81 -11.12
CA SER A 619 42.03 5.31 -12.27
C SER A 619 43.54 5.31 -12.06
N SER A 620 44.12 6.26 -11.32
CA SER A 620 45.55 6.21 -10.94
C SER A 620 45.82 5.21 -9.83
N ASP A 621 44.85 5.01 -8.95
CA ASP A 621 45.04 4.30 -7.69
C ASP A 621 44.86 2.79 -7.89
N LEU A 622 43.94 2.36 -8.76
CA LEU A 622 43.90 1.01 -9.35
C LEU A 622 45.22 0.64 -10.06
N ARG A 623 45.83 1.59 -10.78
CA ARG A 623 47.15 1.40 -11.43
C ARG A 623 48.29 1.34 -10.40
N GLN A 624 48.20 2.10 -9.31
CA GLN A 624 49.15 2.04 -8.21
C GLN A 624 49.06 0.71 -7.46
N CYS A 625 47.83 0.25 -7.18
CA CYS A 625 47.54 -1.05 -6.59
C CYS A 625 48.12 -2.19 -7.43
N ALA A 626 47.85 -2.22 -8.74
CA ALA A 626 48.43 -3.20 -9.66
C ALA A 626 49.97 -3.27 -9.56
N LEU A 627 50.65 -2.12 -9.48
CA LEU A 627 52.11 -2.04 -9.30
C LEU A 627 52.59 -2.47 -7.90
N GLN A 628 51.80 -2.23 -6.85
CA GLN A 628 52.09 -2.70 -5.49
C GLN A 628 51.94 -4.24 -5.40
N LEU A 629 50.88 -4.80 -5.97
CA LEU A 629 50.65 -6.25 -6.08
C LEU A 629 51.75 -6.94 -6.90
N GLU A 630 52.16 -6.37 -8.05
CA GLU A 630 53.28 -6.88 -8.86
C GLU A 630 54.59 -6.92 -8.04
N ARG A 631 54.79 -5.94 -7.16
CA ARG A 631 55.91 -5.86 -6.21
C ARG A 631 55.72 -6.68 -4.93
N ARG A 632 54.59 -7.39 -4.79
CA ARG A 632 54.20 -8.19 -3.60
C ARG A 632 54.14 -7.36 -2.32
N GLN A 633 53.64 -6.13 -2.42
CA GLN A 633 53.39 -5.21 -1.32
C GLN A 633 51.92 -5.30 -0.89
N TRP A 634 51.50 -6.46 -0.36
CA TRP A 634 50.08 -6.77 -0.13
C TRP A 634 49.38 -5.79 0.83
N GLY A 635 50.03 -5.39 1.94
CA GLY A 635 49.48 -4.40 2.87
C GLY A 635 49.17 -3.04 2.23
N PRO A 636 50.16 -2.34 1.64
CA PRO A 636 49.93 -1.07 0.93
C PRO A 636 48.97 -1.19 -0.27
N ALA A 637 48.91 -2.35 -0.92
CA ALA A 637 47.91 -2.61 -1.94
C ALA A 637 46.50 -2.65 -1.35
N TRP A 638 46.29 -3.42 -0.26
CA TRP A 638 45.01 -3.51 0.45
C TRP A 638 44.51 -2.16 0.97
N GLU A 639 45.39 -1.33 1.53
CA GLU A 639 45.06 0.05 1.94
C GLU A 639 44.57 0.90 0.74
N THR A 640 45.25 0.78 -0.41
CA THR A 640 44.85 1.48 -1.65
C THR A 640 43.54 0.92 -2.22
N GLN A 641 43.27 -0.39 -2.07
CA GLN A 641 42.01 -1.02 -2.48
C GLN A 641 40.84 -0.56 -1.60
N GLU A 642 41.03 -0.41 -0.29
CA GLU A 642 40.00 0.11 0.61
C GLU A 642 39.59 1.54 0.23
N GLU A 643 40.56 2.40 -0.07
CA GLU A 643 40.33 3.77 -0.55
C GLU A 643 39.56 3.76 -1.89
N VAL A 644 40.00 2.96 -2.87
CA VAL A 644 39.30 2.79 -4.16
C VAL A 644 37.86 2.28 -3.99
N VAL A 645 37.60 1.31 -3.10
CA VAL A 645 36.24 0.82 -2.81
C VAL A 645 35.37 1.94 -2.23
N ALA A 646 35.93 2.80 -1.35
CA ALA A 646 35.22 3.95 -0.80
C ALA A 646 34.91 5.00 -1.88
N GLU A 647 35.86 5.32 -2.76
CA GLU A 647 35.66 6.24 -3.89
C GLU A 647 34.60 5.72 -4.88
N LEU A 648 34.69 4.45 -5.29
CA LEU A 648 33.71 3.81 -6.18
C LEU A 648 32.30 3.77 -5.58
N ARG A 649 32.18 3.50 -4.27
CA ARG A 649 30.90 3.57 -3.55
C ARG A 649 30.36 5.00 -3.47
N SER A 650 31.23 6.01 -3.32
CA SER A 650 30.84 7.43 -3.34
C SER A 650 30.30 7.83 -4.72
N LEU A 651 30.97 7.43 -5.80
CA LEU A 651 30.48 7.63 -7.17
C LEU A 651 29.14 6.92 -7.42
N MET A 652 28.97 5.70 -6.89
CA MET A 652 27.71 4.97 -6.99
C MET A 652 26.59 5.67 -6.21
N ALA A 653 26.88 6.18 -5.01
CA ALA A 653 25.94 6.95 -4.22
C ALA A 653 25.52 8.25 -4.94
N LEU A 654 26.45 8.98 -5.56
CA LEU A 654 26.15 10.16 -6.37
C LEU A 654 25.25 9.83 -7.58
N LEU A 655 25.53 8.71 -8.26
CA LEU A 655 24.73 8.23 -9.38
C LEU A 655 23.35 7.68 -8.98
N VAL A 656 23.12 7.34 -7.71
CA VAL A 656 21.86 6.78 -7.19
C VAL A 656 21.01 7.84 -6.47
N ASP A 657 21.56 8.57 -5.49
CA ASP A 657 20.83 9.54 -4.66
C ASP A 657 20.27 10.70 -5.50
N GLN A 658 20.99 11.16 -6.53
CA GLN A 658 20.52 12.20 -7.45
C GLN A 658 19.36 11.76 -8.35
N GLN A 659 19.16 10.45 -8.59
CA GLN A 659 18.03 9.98 -9.41
C GLN A 659 16.69 10.33 -8.74
N GLY A 660 16.65 10.36 -7.41
CA GLY A 660 15.44 10.64 -6.66
C GLY A 660 15.04 12.13 -6.56
N SER A 661 15.91 13.05 -6.97
CA SER A 661 15.77 14.50 -6.73
C SER A 661 15.46 15.34 -7.97
N SER A 662 15.64 14.82 -9.19
CA SER A 662 15.55 15.60 -10.44
C SER A 662 14.14 15.92 -10.91
N GLY A 663 13.10 15.33 -10.30
CA GLY A 663 11.70 15.45 -10.75
C GLY A 663 10.90 16.63 -10.19
N ASP A 664 11.39 17.34 -9.16
CA ASP A 664 10.56 18.25 -8.34
C ASP A 664 11.12 19.68 -8.19
N SER A 665 12.27 20.01 -8.80
CA SER A 665 12.86 21.36 -8.69
C SER A 665 12.27 22.40 -9.65
N ASP A 666 11.84 21.98 -10.84
CA ASP A 666 11.62 22.89 -11.97
C ASP A 666 10.12 23.19 -12.25
N ARG A 667 9.21 22.64 -11.44
CA ARG A 667 7.82 23.11 -11.37
C ARG A 667 7.63 24.02 -10.16
N PRO A 668 7.33 25.32 -10.35
CA PRO A 668 6.85 26.18 -9.27
C PRO A 668 5.38 25.86 -8.94
N THR A 669 5.12 24.61 -8.55
CA THR A 669 3.87 24.20 -7.89
C THR A 669 4.01 24.43 -6.38
N SER A 670 3.03 25.11 -5.81
CA SER A 670 3.13 25.78 -4.50
C SER A 670 3.00 24.86 -3.28
N SER A 671 3.81 23.80 -3.21
CA SER A 671 3.79 22.77 -2.15
C SER A 671 5.17 22.36 -1.60
N SER A 672 6.25 23.06 -1.95
CA SER A 672 7.63 22.70 -1.57
C SER A 672 8.00 22.97 -0.09
N ASP A 673 7.25 23.81 0.63
CA ASP A 673 7.63 24.29 1.97
C ASP A 673 7.72 23.17 3.05
N ASP A 674 7.01 22.05 2.88
CA ASP A 674 7.04 20.92 3.82
C ASP A 674 8.24 19.97 3.64
N ALA A 675 8.98 20.07 2.52
CA ALA A 675 10.14 19.20 2.24
C ALA A 675 11.41 19.63 2.97
N GLY A 676 11.57 20.94 3.25
CA GLY A 676 12.75 21.51 3.90
C GLY A 676 13.11 20.85 5.25
N PRO A 677 12.17 20.74 6.21
CA PRO A 677 12.44 20.10 7.51
C PRO A 677 12.90 18.64 7.40
N GLN A 678 12.39 17.89 6.42
CA GLN A 678 12.75 16.48 6.21
C GLN A 678 14.14 16.32 5.59
N LEU A 679 14.49 17.17 4.62
CA LEU A 679 15.84 17.22 4.04
C LEU A 679 16.89 17.62 5.09
N LEU A 680 16.57 18.59 5.96
CA LEU A 680 17.44 18.92 7.10
C LEU A 680 17.56 17.76 8.08
N ALA A 681 16.45 17.08 8.41
CA ALA A 681 16.49 15.91 9.29
C ALA A 681 17.37 14.78 8.73
N LYS A 682 17.31 14.50 7.42
CA LYS A 682 18.22 13.55 6.74
C LYS A 682 19.69 13.99 6.87
N ALA A 683 20.00 15.24 6.52
CA ALA A 683 21.37 15.75 6.61
C ALA A 683 21.94 15.70 8.05
N VAL A 684 21.11 16.02 9.05
CA VAL A 684 21.47 15.96 10.48
C VAL A 684 21.67 14.51 10.94
N GLN A 685 20.84 13.58 10.46
CA GLN A 685 20.98 12.14 10.72
C GLN A 685 22.29 11.59 10.13
N ASP A 686 22.68 12.01 8.92
CA ASP A 686 23.93 11.58 8.28
C ASP A 686 25.18 12.11 9.01
N LEU A 687 25.12 13.35 9.50
CA LEU A 687 26.16 13.94 10.35
C LEU A 687 26.23 13.23 11.72
N LEU A 688 25.07 12.87 12.30
CA LEU A 688 24.97 12.15 13.57
C LEU A 688 25.57 10.74 13.48
N THR A 689 25.25 10.00 12.42
CA THR A 689 25.83 8.67 12.16
C THR A 689 27.34 8.75 12.05
N ARG A 690 27.88 9.72 11.29
CA ARG A 690 29.32 9.94 11.16
C ARG A 690 29.99 10.35 12.47
N GLN A 691 29.39 11.25 13.25
CA GLN A 691 29.88 11.63 14.58
C GLN A 691 29.94 10.43 15.55
N THR A 692 28.98 9.50 15.43
CA THR A 692 28.93 8.28 16.26
C THR A 692 30.10 7.34 15.95
N VAL A 693 30.45 7.17 14.67
CA VAL A 693 31.62 6.38 14.25
C VAL A 693 32.92 7.01 14.75
N LEU A 694 33.10 8.33 14.62
CA LEU A 694 34.29 9.02 15.15
C LEU A 694 34.42 8.87 16.67
N GLN A 695 33.31 8.93 17.40
CA GLN A 695 33.29 8.69 18.85
C GLN A 695 33.69 7.25 19.20
N GLY A 696 33.21 6.26 18.44
CA GLY A 696 33.60 4.85 18.62
C GLY A 696 35.11 4.62 18.40
N ASN A 697 35.66 5.19 17.34
CA ASN A 697 37.09 5.15 17.06
C ASN A 697 37.91 5.84 18.17
N CYS A 698 37.42 6.97 18.70
CA CYS A 698 38.07 7.65 19.83
C CYS A 698 38.09 6.79 21.10
N ALA A 699 37.03 6.01 21.36
CA ALA A 699 36.99 5.07 22.49
C ALA A 699 37.96 3.90 22.31
N MET A 700 38.05 3.32 21.10
CA MET A 700 39.06 2.28 20.79
C MET A 700 40.50 2.79 20.98
N LEU A 701 40.77 4.07 20.70
CA LEU A 701 42.06 4.69 20.99
C LEU A 701 42.31 4.89 22.49
N GLN A 702 41.26 5.10 23.31
CA GLN A 702 41.40 5.23 24.77
C GLN A 702 41.80 3.92 25.45
N ASP A 703 41.34 2.77 24.93
CA ASP A 703 41.70 1.46 25.44
C ASP A 703 43.16 1.06 25.10
N ASN A 704 43.79 1.76 24.14
CA ASN A 704 45.19 1.60 23.79
C ASN A 704 46.10 2.44 24.69
N ALA A 705 47.02 1.81 25.43
CA ALA A 705 47.91 2.49 26.38
C ALA A 705 48.90 3.49 25.76
N ASP A 706 49.21 3.37 24.46
CA ASP A 706 50.01 4.33 23.70
C ASP A 706 49.51 4.38 22.24
N PRO A 707 48.41 5.10 21.95
CA PRO A 707 47.78 5.08 20.62
C PRO A 707 48.64 5.85 19.61
N PRO A 708 48.83 5.31 18.39
CA PRO A 708 49.78 5.89 17.44
C PRO A 708 49.35 7.28 16.99
N LEU A 709 50.31 8.21 16.97
CA LEU A 709 50.06 9.63 16.71
C LEU A 709 49.45 9.89 15.32
N SER A 710 49.70 8.99 14.36
CA SER A 710 49.07 9.00 13.03
C SER A 710 47.55 8.81 13.10
N GLU A 711 47.07 7.82 13.87
CA GLU A 711 45.63 7.55 14.03
C GLU A 711 44.94 8.73 14.71
N CYS A 712 45.50 9.24 15.81
CA CYS A 712 44.97 10.43 16.49
C CYS A 712 44.88 11.64 15.55
N ARG A 713 45.91 11.89 14.73
CA ARG A 713 45.88 12.97 13.72
C ARG A 713 44.85 12.73 12.62
N SER A 714 44.70 11.49 12.14
CA SER A 714 43.70 11.14 11.13
C SER A 714 42.27 11.34 11.66
N LEU A 715 42.02 10.97 12.92
CA LEU A 715 40.74 11.16 13.59
C LEU A 715 40.46 12.65 13.80
N GLY A 716 41.47 13.45 14.15
CA GLY A 716 41.35 14.91 14.25
C GLY A 716 41.04 15.59 12.92
N ALA A 717 41.66 15.14 11.82
CA ALA A 717 41.36 15.63 10.48
C ALA A 717 39.92 15.30 10.06
N ARG A 718 39.47 14.05 10.24
CA ARG A 718 38.06 13.64 9.97
C ARG A 718 37.06 14.43 10.82
N GLN A 719 37.41 14.73 12.08
CA GLN A 719 36.57 15.52 12.97
C GLN A 719 36.51 17.02 12.58
N THR A 720 37.58 17.55 11.97
CA THR A 720 37.60 18.90 11.36
C THR A 720 36.70 18.93 10.12
N GLN A 721 36.87 17.96 9.21
CA GLN A 721 36.03 17.84 8.01
C GLN A 721 34.53 17.82 8.36
N LEU A 722 34.13 17.03 9.37
CA LEU A 722 32.73 16.98 9.80
C LEU A 722 32.21 18.32 10.35
N ALA A 723 33.08 19.11 10.99
CA ALA A 723 32.76 20.46 11.48
C ALA A 723 32.59 21.47 10.33
N ASP A 724 33.35 21.31 9.24
CA ASP A 724 33.25 22.16 8.05
C ASP A 724 32.02 21.79 7.20
N GLU A 725 31.73 20.49 7.02
CA GLU A 725 30.50 20.00 6.36
C GLU A 725 29.23 20.47 7.09
N LEU A 726 29.24 20.44 8.42
CA LEU A 726 28.17 21.01 9.26
C LEU A 726 28.00 22.53 9.03
N THR A 727 29.10 23.24 8.75
CA THR A 727 29.09 24.68 8.46
C THR A 727 28.52 24.99 7.09
N GLU A 728 28.92 24.24 6.06
CA GLU A 728 28.33 24.36 4.71
C GLU A 728 26.85 23.99 4.72
N THR A 729 26.48 22.93 5.45
CA THR A 729 25.07 22.58 5.68
C THR A 729 24.33 23.75 6.31
N ALA A 730 24.85 24.36 7.39
CA ALA A 730 24.21 25.48 8.07
C ALA A 730 24.03 26.75 7.19
N LYS A 731 24.90 26.98 6.21
CA LYS A 731 24.78 28.10 5.24
C LYS A 731 23.59 27.92 4.29
N GLN A 732 23.23 26.68 3.95
CA GLN A 732 22.14 26.36 3.00
C GLN A 732 20.74 26.64 3.57
N TRP A 733 20.60 26.72 4.90
CA TRP A 733 19.30 26.94 5.54
C TRP A 733 19.00 28.43 5.75
N PRO A 734 17.79 28.92 5.38
CA PRO A 734 17.44 30.33 5.48
C PRO A 734 17.13 30.79 6.91
N SER A 735 16.77 29.88 7.82
CA SER A 735 16.51 30.19 9.23
C SER A 735 17.80 30.42 10.00
N ASP A 736 17.97 31.64 10.54
CA ASP A 736 19.10 31.98 11.40
C ASP A 736 19.12 31.13 12.69
N VAL A 737 17.94 30.70 13.17
CA VAL A 737 17.82 29.84 14.36
C VAL A 737 18.35 28.44 14.08
N LEU A 738 17.96 27.81 12.96
CA LEU A 738 18.47 26.50 12.53
C LEU A 738 19.97 26.56 12.22
N ARG A 739 20.43 27.62 11.53
CA ARG A 739 21.84 27.86 11.26
C ARG A 739 22.64 27.95 12.55
N ALA A 740 22.18 28.71 13.54
CA ALA A 740 22.86 28.84 14.83
C ALA A 740 22.85 27.54 15.64
N ALA A 741 21.76 26.76 15.63
CA ALA A 741 21.69 25.47 16.29
C ALA A 741 22.70 24.47 15.70
N LEU A 742 22.83 24.43 14.37
CA LEU A 742 23.85 23.64 13.67
C LEU A 742 25.27 24.11 14.05
N LEU A 743 25.57 25.40 13.95
CA LEU A 743 26.89 25.96 14.28
C LEU A 743 27.28 25.74 15.75
N ARG A 744 26.33 25.65 16.68
CA ARG A 744 26.64 25.28 18.07
C ARG A 744 27.10 23.82 18.22
N SER A 745 26.80 22.94 17.26
CA SER A 745 27.37 21.58 17.22
C SER A 745 28.80 21.55 16.66
N GLN A 746 29.26 22.61 15.97
CA GLN A 746 30.61 22.72 15.41
C GLN A 746 31.69 22.91 16.47
N ALA A 747 31.47 23.80 17.44
CA ALA A 747 32.45 24.12 18.49
C ALA A 747 32.95 22.90 19.32
N PRO A 748 32.11 21.92 19.72
CA PRO A 748 32.61 20.69 20.33
C PRO A 748 33.39 19.80 19.33
N MET A 749 33.00 19.73 18.05
CA MET A 749 33.78 19.00 17.03
C MET A 749 35.19 19.60 16.86
N GLN A 750 35.31 20.92 16.76
CA GLN A 750 36.61 21.60 16.67
C GLN A 750 37.48 21.40 17.92
N ARG A 751 36.89 21.39 19.11
CA ARG A 751 37.63 21.06 20.35
C ARG A 751 38.14 19.62 20.35
N ALA A 752 37.34 18.65 19.91
CA ALA A 752 37.80 17.28 19.74
C ALA A 752 38.96 17.18 18.73
N ALA A 753 38.83 17.85 17.58
CA ALA A 753 39.87 17.91 16.56
C ALA A 753 41.19 18.53 17.06
N ALA A 754 41.13 19.54 17.94
CA ALA A 754 42.31 20.18 18.53
C ALA A 754 42.99 19.34 19.63
N ALA A 755 42.21 18.59 20.42
CA ALA A 755 42.72 17.73 21.50
C ALA A 755 43.44 16.46 21.00
N LEU A 756 42.95 15.87 19.91
CA LEU A 756 43.47 14.60 19.38
C LEU A 756 44.97 14.61 19.01
N PRO A 757 45.53 15.63 18.32
CA PRO A 757 46.97 15.73 18.07
C PRO A 757 47.85 15.77 19.34
N GLY A 758 47.30 16.21 20.47
CA GLY A 758 47.96 16.21 21.78
C GLY A 758 47.87 14.86 22.51
N ARG A 759 47.18 13.86 21.95
CA ARG A 759 46.77 12.61 22.63
C ARG A 759 45.87 12.85 23.86
N GLU A 760 45.16 13.96 23.90
CA GLU A 760 44.17 14.28 24.94
C GLU A 760 42.83 13.57 24.64
N LEU A 761 42.85 12.25 24.71
CA LEU A 761 41.74 11.39 24.25
C LEU A 761 40.47 11.54 25.09
N GLU A 762 40.59 11.78 26.40
CA GLU A 762 39.45 11.99 27.29
C GLU A 762 38.72 13.32 26.97
N PRO A 763 39.40 14.48 26.93
CA PRO A 763 38.82 15.72 26.42
C PRO A 763 38.23 15.60 25.00
N ALA A 764 38.91 14.87 24.10
CA ALA A 764 38.41 14.64 22.75
C ALA A 764 37.09 13.86 22.76
N ALA A 765 37.02 12.74 23.50
CA ALA A 765 35.81 11.92 23.58
C ALA A 765 34.64 12.63 24.29
N GLU A 766 34.91 13.44 25.32
CA GLU A 766 33.86 14.26 25.94
C GLU A 766 33.31 15.30 24.95
N ALA A 767 34.20 15.97 24.20
CA ALA A 767 33.79 16.92 23.18
C ALA A 767 33.01 16.24 22.03
N MET A 768 33.42 15.06 21.55
CA MET A 768 32.66 14.27 20.57
C MET A 768 31.27 13.86 21.08
N ARG A 769 31.18 13.43 22.35
CA ARG A 769 29.91 13.06 23.00
C ARG A 769 28.95 14.26 23.07
N LEU A 770 29.48 15.44 23.40
CA LEU A 770 28.71 16.69 23.40
C LEU A 770 28.26 17.13 22.00
N ALA A 771 29.10 16.93 20.97
CA ALA A 771 28.70 17.16 19.58
C ALA A 771 27.55 16.24 19.18
N ARG A 772 27.66 14.94 19.48
CA ARG A 772 26.63 13.93 19.21
C ARG A 772 25.30 14.28 19.89
N GLN A 773 25.33 14.60 21.19
CA GLN A 773 24.15 14.97 21.96
C GLN A 773 23.41 16.18 21.37
N ARG A 774 24.14 17.18 20.84
CA ARG A 774 23.54 18.35 20.19
C ARG A 774 22.89 18.00 18.84
N LEU A 775 23.50 17.11 18.06
CA LEU A 775 22.89 16.59 16.83
C LEU A 775 21.64 15.74 17.11
N GLU A 776 21.66 14.89 18.13
CA GLU A 776 20.49 14.12 18.60
C GLU A 776 19.33 15.05 19.02
N GLN A 777 19.61 16.11 19.78
CA GLN A 777 18.62 17.11 20.19
C GLN A 777 18.02 17.86 18.99
N LEU A 778 18.85 18.26 18.03
CA LEU A 778 18.41 18.96 16.83
C LEU A 778 17.56 18.04 15.93
N LEU A 779 17.95 16.78 15.77
CA LEU A 779 17.15 15.77 15.07
C LEU A 779 15.80 15.53 15.76
N ALA A 780 15.77 15.41 17.09
CA ALA A 780 14.52 15.21 17.84
C ALA A 780 13.55 16.41 17.69
N ALA A 781 14.08 17.64 17.63
CA ALA A 781 13.28 18.84 17.39
C ALA A 781 12.64 18.86 15.98
N LEU A 782 13.34 18.33 14.97
CA LEU A 782 12.86 18.22 13.58
C LEU A 782 11.92 17.02 13.35
N ALA A 783 12.22 15.87 13.98
CA ALA A 783 11.49 14.61 13.78
C ALA A 783 10.18 14.52 14.57
N SER A 784 9.97 15.39 15.56
CA SER A 784 8.75 15.42 16.38
C SER A 784 7.53 15.74 15.51
N PRO A 785 6.66 14.75 15.20
CA PRO A 785 5.59 14.95 14.23
C PRO A 785 4.69 16.10 14.68
N THR A 786 4.31 16.95 13.72
CA THR A 786 3.28 17.97 13.93
C THR A 786 2.03 17.25 14.42
N ALA A 787 1.76 17.36 15.72
CA ALA A 787 0.61 16.70 16.34
C ALA A 787 -0.62 17.10 15.53
N ARG A 788 -1.24 16.12 14.85
CA ARG A 788 -2.38 16.35 13.95
C ARG A 788 -3.35 17.21 14.73
N SER A 789 -3.52 18.46 14.29
CA SER A 789 -4.38 19.40 14.96
C SER A 789 -5.77 18.78 15.02
N GLN A 790 -6.18 18.33 16.21
CA GLN A 790 -7.57 17.93 16.41
C GLN A 790 -8.42 19.12 15.95
N PRO A 791 -9.45 18.90 15.13
CA PRO A 791 -10.29 19.99 14.67
C PRO A 791 -10.96 20.59 15.90
N ALA A 792 -10.45 21.74 16.35
CA ALA A 792 -11.07 22.50 17.41
C ALA A 792 -12.50 22.84 16.98
N GLU A 793 -13.47 22.50 17.82
CA GLU A 793 -14.87 22.82 17.57
C GLU A 793 -15.01 24.31 17.28
N GLN A 794 -15.67 24.64 16.17
CA GLN A 794 -15.84 26.02 15.74
C GLN A 794 -16.75 26.74 16.74
N PRO A 795 -16.29 27.79 17.45
CA PRO A 795 -17.20 28.71 18.09
C PRO A 795 -17.94 29.49 17.01
N ASP A 796 -19.22 29.74 17.25
CA ASP A 796 -20.11 30.37 16.30
C ASP A 796 -19.83 31.88 16.13
N ASP A 797 -20.36 32.40 15.02
CA ASP A 797 -20.77 33.79 14.79
C ASP A 797 -19.79 34.88 14.26
N SER A 798 -20.29 35.57 13.22
CA SER A 798 -20.09 36.97 12.85
C SER A 798 -18.69 37.62 12.89
N SER A 799 -17.84 37.31 11.89
CA SER A 799 -16.81 38.25 11.40
C SER A 799 -16.46 38.02 9.92
N PRO A 800 -16.12 39.08 9.15
CA PRO A 800 -15.76 38.93 7.74
C PRO A 800 -14.46 38.12 7.61
N SER A 801 -14.58 36.94 6.99
CA SER A 801 -13.45 36.01 6.86
C SER A 801 -12.34 36.60 5.99
N PRO A 802 -11.06 36.57 6.43
CA PRO A 802 -9.94 36.89 5.55
C PRO A 802 -9.86 35.90 4.38
N SER A 803 -9.35 36.39 3.25
CA SER A 803 -9.19 35.61 2.00
C SER A 803 -8.48 34.27 2.25
N PRO A 804 -8.89 33.17 1.60
CA PRO A 804 -8.27 31.85 1.79
C PRO A 804 -6.74 31.87 1.57
N ALA A 805 -6.23 32.67 0.62
CA ALA A 805 -4.80 32.83 0.41
C ALA A 805 -4.05 33.42 1.63
N ALA A 806 -4.68 34.33 2.39
CA ALA A 806 -4.10 34.89 3.60
C ALA A 806 -4.12 33.89 4.77
N ARG A 807 -5.19 33.07 4.87
CA ARG A 807 -5.26 31.96 5.84
C ARG A 807 -4.19 30.90 5.58
N ASP A 808 -3.99 30.52 4.32
CA ASP A 808 -2.97 29.54 3.95
C ASP A 808 -1.55 30.09 4.19
N THR A 809 -1.29 31.36 3.87
CA THR A 809 0.02 31.98 4.12
C THR A 809 0.34 32.06 5.62
N ALA A 810 -0.62 32.51 6.44
CA ALA A 810 -0.46 32.55 7.90
C ALA A 810 -0.30 31.14 8.50
N ARG A 811 -1.02 30.14 7.98
CA ARG A 811 -0.90 28.74 8.41
C ARG A 811 0.46 28.13 8.05
N ARG A 812 1.01 28.43 6.86
CA ARG A 812 2.36 28.01 6.44
C ARG A 812 3.45 28.65 7.30
N GLN A 813 3.36 29.96 7.56
CA GLN A 813 4.29 30.64 8.48
C GLN A 813 4.22 30.07 9.91
N ALA A 814 3.02 29.73 10.40
CA ALA A 814 2.85 29.12 11.72
C ALA A 814 3.46 27.71 11.81
N LEU A 815 3.38 26.91 10.74
CA LEU A 815 3.99 25.57 10.67
C LEU A 815 5.53 25.65 10.68
N LEU A 816 6.12 26.60 9.96
CA LEU A 816 7.58 26.79 9.93
C LEU A 816 8.16 27.35 11.26
N ARG A 817 7.40 28.17 11.99
CA ARG A 817 7.82 28.75 13.28
C ARG A 817 7.77 27.76 14.45
N LEU A 818 6.98 26.68 14.36
CA LEU A 818 6.80 25.75 15.48
C LEU A 818 8.06 24.92 15.81
N PRO A 819 8.81 24.37 14.84
CA PRO A 819 10.13 23.76 15.07
C PRO A 819 11.14 24.75 15.64
N GLU A 820 11.17 25.99 15.15
CA GLU A 820 12.09 27.04 15.62
C GLU A 820 11.86 27.36 17.11
N LEU A 821 10.60 27.52 17.52
CA LEU A 821 10.23 27.76 18.92
C LEU A 821 10.61 26.59 19.84
N ARG A 822 10.37 25.33 19.41
CA ARG A 822 10.79 24.13 20.16
C ARG A 822 12.30 24.03 20.29
N MET A 823 13.02 24.38 19.24
CA MET A 823 14.48 24.37 19.23
C MET A 823 15.06 25.48 20.11
N LEU A 824 14.49 26.68 20.12
CA LEU A 824 14.85 27.74 21.06
C LEU A 824 14.60 27.32 22.51
N ALA A 825 13.47 26.68 22.80
CA ALA A 825 13.15 26.16 24.14
C ALA A 825 14.16 25.10 24.61
N THR A 826 14.48 24.11 23.76
CA THR A 826 15.49 23.08 24.08
C THR A 826 16.92 23.65 24.17
N MET A 827 17.27 24.64 23.35
CA MET A 827 18.53 25.38 23.47
C MET A 827 18.60 26.17 24.78
N GLN A 828 17.50 26.80 25.21
CA GLN A 828 17.41 27.53 26.48
C GLN A 828 17.52 26.57 27.67
N GLU A 829 16.84 25.42 27.65
CA GLU A 829 16.94 24.40 28.70
C GLU A 829 18.36 23.83 28.81
N SER A 830 18.99 23.51 27.68
CA SER A 830 20.39 23.07 27.62
C SER A 830 21.35 24.11 28.23
N LEU A 831 21.19 25.39 27.88
CA LEU A 831 21.96 26.49 28.48
C LEU A 831 21.71 26.63 29.98
N LEU A 832 20.44 26.64 30.42
CA LEU A 832 20.09 26.77 31.83
C LEU A 832 20.65 25.60 32.66
N SER A 833 20.63 24.39 32.12
CA SER A 833 21.23 23.21 32.75
C SER A 833 22.74 23.35 32.91
N ARG A 834 23.47 23.71 31.84
CA ARG A 834 24.93 23.87 31.90
C ARG A 834 25.35 25.06 32.77
N THR A 835 24.66 26.19 32.69
CA THR A 835 24.93 27.36 33.56
C THR A 835 24.70 27.02 35.03
N LYS A 836 23.65 26.26 35.38
CA LYS A 836 23.42 25.78 36.77
C LYS A 836 24.55 24.88 37.28
N GLU A 837 25.09 23.98 36.44
CA GLU A 837 26.22 23.12 36.81
C GLU A 837 27.51 23.93 37.02
N LEU A 838 27.83 24.86 36.11
CA LEU A 838 28.98 25.75 36.30
C LEU A 838 28.80 26.66 37.53
N ASP A 839 27.61 27.22 37.77
CA ASP A 839 27.34 28.02 38.98
C ASP A 839 27.38 27.21 40.28
N ARG A 840 27.20 25.89 40.21
CA ARG A 840 27.41 24.98 41.35
C ARG A 840 28.91 24.83 41.61
N ARG A 841 29.69 24.42 40.60
CA ARG A 841 31.16 24.32 40.69
C ARG A 841 31.84 25.64 41.10
N LYS A 842 31.26 26.78 40.69
CA LYS A 842 31.70 28.13 41.07
C LYS A 842 31.54 28.39 42.57
N ARG A 843 30.43 27.94 43.17
CA ARG A 843 30.19 28.01 44.63
C ARG A 843 31.09 27.05 45.39
N ASP A 844 31.35 25.88 44.81
CA ASP A 844 32.23 24.86 45.40
C ASP A 844 33.73 25.21 45.26
N GLY A 845 34.07 26.29 44.53
CA GLY A 845 35.43 26.81 44.38
C GLY A 845 36.31 25.99 43.43
N THR A 846 35.72 25.09 42.64
CA THR A 846 36.43 24.11 41.80
C THR A 846 36.50 24.49 40.32
N LEU A 847 36.06 25.70 39.95
CA LEU A 847 35.99 26.10 38.55
C LEU A 847 37.38 26.27 37.91
N THR A 848 37.62 25.57 36.81
CA THR A 848 38.81 25.71 35.98
C THR A 848 38.75 26.97 35.10
N GLU A 849 39.91 27.40 34.57
CA GLU A 849 39.96 28.54 33.64
C GLU A 849 39.17 28.29 32.35
N GLY A 850 39.16 27.05 31.85
CA GLY A 850 38.34 26.63 30.70
C GLY A 850 36.83 26.71 30.99
N GLU A 851 36.39 26.32 32.19
CA GLU A 851 34.99 26.47 32.61
C GLU A 851 34.59 27.93 32.84
N LEU A 852 35.54 28.81 33.21
CA LEU A 852 35.34 30.26 33.31
C LEU A 852 35.07 30.87 31.92
N GLN A 853 35.85 30.45 30.91
CA GLN A 853 35.62 30.81 29.51
C GLN A 853 34.32 30.23 28.97
N GLU A 854 33.98 28.98 29.33
CA GLU A 854 32.69 28.37 29.00
C GLU A 854 31.52 29.17 29.61
N GLN A 855 31.61 29.58 30.88
CA GLN A 855 30.57 30.40 31.52
C GLN A 855 30.35 31.73 30.77
N ALA A 856 31.41 32.39 30.29
CA ALA A 856 31.30 33.60 29.48
C ALA A 856 30.62 33.32 28.13
N ALA A 857 31.01 32.25 27.43
CA ALA A 857 30.41 31.85 26.16
C ALA A 857 28.92 31.45 26.29
N LEU A 858 28.53 30.83 27.40
CA LEU A 858 27.12 30.51 27.69
C LEU A 858 26.28 31.78 27.92
N ALA A 859 26.85 32.81 28.56
CA ALA A 859 26.17 34.09 28.77
C ALA A 859 25.94 34.84 27.45
N GLU A 860 26.93 34.84 26.54
CA GLU A 860 26.77 35.39 25.18
C GLU A 860 25.68 34.63 24.40
N GLN A 861 25.65 33.30 24.49
CA GLN A 861 24.63 32.48 23.84
C GLN A 861 23.22 32.71 24.42
N GLN A 862 23.10 33.03 25.71
CA GLN A 862 21.81 33.45 26.31
C GLN A 862 21.35 34.81 25.76
N GLN A 863 22.27 35.76 25.52
CA GLN A 863 21.95 37.04 24.87
C GLN A 863 21.52 36.85 23.40
N GLN A 864 22.19 35.96 22.66
CA GLN A 864 21.82 35.63 21.28
C GLN A 864 20.42 34.98 21.20
N LEU A 865 20.10 34.04 22.10
CA LEU A 865 18.73 33.48 22.20
C LEU A 865 17.67 34.56 22.47
N ALA A 866 17.95 35.48 23.39
CA ALA A 866 17.04 36.58 23.69
C ALA A 866 16.82 37.47 22.45
N ALA A 867 17.89 37.81 21.72
CA ALA A 867 17.81 38.58 20.49
C ALA A 867 16.99 37.87 19.38
N TRP A 868 17.14 36.54 19.20
CA TRP A 868 16.31 35.80 18.25
C TRP A 868 14.85 35.73 18.68
N LEU A 869 14.56 35.57 19.98
CA LEU A 869 13.18 35.62 20.49
C LEU A 869 12.55 37.00 20.25
N GLU A 870 13.27 38.09 20.53
CA GLU A 870 12.83 39.45 20.23
C GLU A 870 12.61 39.67 18.72
N GLN A 871 13.53 39.20 17.87
CA GLN A 871 13.42 39.29 16.41
C GLN A 871 12.22 38.52 15.87
N MET A 872 11.97 37.29 16.36
CA MET A 872 10.78 36.52 15.98
C MET A 872 9.49 37.22 16.42
N LEU A 873 9.43 37.71 17.67
CA LEU A 873 8.26 38.44 18.19
C LEU A 873 8.00 39.73 17.39
N ALA A 874 9.04 40.49 17.05
CA ALA A 874 8.95 41.67 16.20
C ALA A 874 8.46 41.32 14.78
N SER A 875 8.98 40.22 14.18
CA SER A 875 8.54 39.73 12.87
C SER A 875 7.10 39.19 12.86
N GLY A 876 6.55 38.81 14.02
CA GLY A 876 5.16 38.42 14.18
C GLY A 876 4.21 39.61 14.38
N ALA A 877 4.69 40.69 15.00
CA ALA A 877 3.89 41.88 15.28
C ALA A 877 3.72 42.83 14.09
N GLY A 878 4.65 42.80 13.12
CA GLY A 878 4.73 43.79 12.03
C GLY A 878 3.61 43.78 10.98
N GLU A 879 2.88 42.66 10.81
CA GLU A 879 1.88 42.52 9.74
C GLU A 879 0.44 42.90 10.14
N LEU A 880 0.19 43.21 11.42
CA LEU A 880 -1.11 43.69 11.92
C LEU A 880 -1.15 45.22 11.95
N GLN A 881 -1.13 45.87 10.77
CA GLN A 881 -1.45 47.30 10.66
C GLN A 881 -2.98 47.51 10.75
N PRO A 882 -3.51 48.22 11.78
CA PRO A 882 -4.88 48.71 11.73
C PRO A 882 -4.98 49.89 10.76
N GLY A 883 -6.02 49.91 9.92
CA GLY A 883 -6.27 50.99 8.97
C GLY A 883 -6.43 52.36 9.62
N SER A 884 -5.94 53.41 8.94
CA SER A 884 -5.86 54.77 9.48
C SER A 884 -7.20 55.37 9.91
N PRO A 885 -7.31 55.93 11.13
CA PRO A 885 -8.30 56.95 11.46
C PRO A 885 -7.69 58.37 11.33
N GLY A 886 -8.56 59.35 11.04
CA GLY A 886 -8.18 60.77 10.89
C GLY A 886 -7.81 61.48 12.20
N PRO A 887 -7.38 62.76 12.12
CA PRO A 887 -6.67 63.43 13.21
C PRO A 887 -7.59 63.93 14.34
N ALA A 888 -7.22 63.63 15.59
CA ALA A 888 -7.77 64.25 16.79
C ALA A 888 -6.68 64.46 17.87
N GLN A 889 -6.98 65.33 18.84
CA GLN A 889 -6.05 66.06 19.71
C GLN A 889 -5.32 65.23 20.81
N PRO A 890 -4.23 65.77 21.40
CA PRO A 890 -3.34 65.02 22.31
C PRO A 890 -3.81 64.95 23.76
N VAL A 891 -3.43 63.88 24.46
CA VAL A 891 -3.61 63.65 25.91
C VAL A 891 -2.23 63.33 26.52
N PRO A 892 -1.89 63.84 27.73
CA PRO A 892 -0.54 63.74 28.31
C PRO A 892 -0.18 62.34 28.85
N PRO A 893 1.12 62.04 29.06
CA PRO A 893 1.60 60.68 29.32
C PRO A 893 1.39 60.21 30.77
N VAL A 894 1.17 58.89 30.91
CA VAL A 894 1.20 58.14 32.18
C VAL A 894 2.48 57.27 32.19
N PRO A 895 3.24 57.19 33.29
CA PRO A 895 4.50 56.44 33.34
C PRO A 895 4.28 54.92 33.34
N PRO A 896 5.27 54.12 32.87
CA PRO A 896 5.14 52.67 32.72
C PRO A 896 5.14 51.95 34.07
N LYS A 897 4.32 50.89 34.18
CA LYS A 897 4.47 49.85 35.20
C LYS A 897 5.10 48.60 34.58
N GLN A 898 6.00 47.98 35.33
CA GLN A 898 6.76 46.79 34.94
C GLN A 898 5.82 45.59 34.69
N SER A 899 6.16 44.77 33.69
CA SER A 899 5.35 43.65 33.21
C SER A 899 6.13 42.33 33.19
N ASP A 900 6.61 41.90 34.37
CA ASP A 900 7.39 40.66 34.51
C ASP A 900 6.54 39.36 34.55
N SER A 901 5.20 39.47 34.57
CA SER A 901 4.30 38.33 34.82
C SER A 901 3.70 37.63 33.59
N SER A 902 3.86 38.18 32.38
CA SER A 902 3.20 37.62 31.18
C SER A 902 3.97 36.49 30.51
N ILE A 903 5.31 36.53 30.51
CA ILE A 903 6.17 35.52 29.86
C ILE A 903 6.13 34.19 30.65
N ASP A 904 6.18 34.28 31.98
CA ASP A 904 6.22 33.13 32.88
C ASP A 904 4.92 32.29 32.85
N ASN A 905 3.79 32.89 32.48
CA ASN A 905 2.53 32.20 32.28
C ASN A 905 2.42 31.54 30.89
N LEU A 906 3.06 32.13 29.87
CA LEU A 906 3.05 31.62 28.49
C LEU A 906 3.99 30.40 28.34
N LEU A 907 5.07 30.33 29.12
CA LEU A 907 5.94 29.15 29.17
C LEU A 907 5.34 28.00 30.01
N LYS A 908 4.51 28.29 31.01
CA LYS A 908 3.83 27.26 31.82
C LYS A 908 2.71 26.52 31.09
N SER A 909 2.04 27.15 30.12
CA SER A 909 0.99 26.49 29.32
C SER A 909 1.53 25.59 28.19
N LEU A 910 2.81 25.70 27.85
CA LEU A 910 3.45 24.91 26.79
C LEU A 910 4.11 23.61 27.27
N ASN A 911 4.15 23.36 28.58
CA ASN A 911 4.93 22.28 29.22
C ASN A 911 4.07 21.24 29.99
N THR A 912 2.76 21.17 29.73
CA THR A 912 1.91 20.03 30.12
C THR A 912 1.76 19.04 28.96
N PRO A 913 1.88 17.73 29.21
CA PRO A 913 1.82 16.69 28.17
C PRO A 913 0.42 16.49 27.57
#